data_AF-A0A812XZJ9-F1
#
_entry.id   AF-A0A812XZJ9-F1
#
_cell.length_a   1.000
_cell.length_b   1.000
_cell.length_c   1.000
_cell.angle_alpha   90.00
_cell.angle_beta   90.00
_cell.angle_gamma   90.00
#
_symmetry.space_group_name_H-M   'P 1'
#
loop_
_entity.id
_entity.type
_entity.pdbx_description
1 polymer ?
#
loop_
_entity_poly.entity_id
_entity_poly.type
_entity_poly.pdbx_seq_one_letter_code
_entity_poly.pdbx_strand_id
1 'polypeptide(L)'
;MGAQSFNTKHLKTLERHHDPRSVFESAERAHRAGFDRLSIDLIYAIPDQTLAQWEDDLKQAFELPIDHLSAYALTYEPNTAMTARLNRGDFQSTPDELEVDMYNSTLDAINAHGMQRYEVSNHAKPGSECKHNIAYWRNENWLAIGPSASGHLDGYRWKNTPRLDEYISTNDAGFAPICDLETPDPKRSLMDTIMMGIRVRDGLDEQQLINAAGKHSRSTELNESIQDCIKQGWIESKNGQILLTDDGYHFADRVARDLIGVARSALDHIRDRFADHTVDQLLLVPRHQAIEQRVMLMHQPVNDLHRIIDANLNRASEGLRVLEDIARFSLNHSSLSERIKVQRHLLRKGIGSLKLDQTQLLNARDTEHDVGTSIQTPTESSRLQGTSDIASAASKRAQEALRSIEEAAKGLGCSGADFETIRYALYDIERDLLLLLLKGIPDWPLCILISEELCLHKSIREVVRDIARAGARCIQIREKTMSGRDFLEHATKLTTLAHDHGLSVIINDRIDIALICNADGVHLGQDDFPINTARTLLGPSKYIGRSCSTIKQLREAFVQGADYCGLGPIFPSTTKVKPNLLGVGLLNDVMRNEDLKDRPMLAISGINTDTIDQVVATGFPGVAVSSAVCSTEDPYEACKLLMDKLLNRESCGV
;
A
#
# COMPACT_ATOMS: atom_id res chain seq x y z
N MET A 1 2.54 -3.14 34.11
CA MET A 1 1.95 -4.43 33.70
C MET A 1 0.79 -4.12 32.78
N GLY A 2 0.82 -4.60 31.54
CA GLY A 2 -0.18 -4.22 30.56
C GLY A 2 -1.53 -4.85 30.83
N ALA A 3 -2.44 -4.14 31.50
CA ALA A 3 -3.83 -4.55 31.66
C ALA A 3 -4.72 -4.01 30.53
N GLN A 4 -4.42 -2.82 30.01
CA GLN A 4 -5.16 -2.02 29.03
C GLN A 4 -6.57 -1.59 29.51
N SER A 5 -7.43 -2.55 29.85
CA SER A 5 -8.77 -2.34 30.41
C SER A 5 -9.20 -3.64 31.10
N PHE A 6 -10.04 -3.55 32.12
CA PHE A 6 -10.69 -4.71 32.74
C PHE A 6 -12.01 -5.08 32.03
N ASN A 7 -12.45 -4.27 31.06
CA ASN A 7 -13.61 -4.55 30.23
C ASN A 7 -13.25 -5.43 29.01
N THR A 8 -13.86 -6.62 28.93
CA THR A 8 -13.59 -7.59 27.86
C THR A 8 -13.99 -7.11 26.45
N LYS A 9 -14.94 -6.17 26.32
CA LYS A 9 -15.26 -5.55 25.02
C LYS A 9 -14.10 -4.67 24.55
N HIS A 10 -13.55 -3.85 25.46
CA HIS A 10 -12.44 -2.94 25.15
C HIS A 10 -11.17 -3.71 24.83
N LEU A 11 -10.86 -4.76 25.59
CA LEU A 11 -9.76 -5.68 25.27
C LEU A 11 -9.91 -6.29 23.87
N LYS A 12 -11.10 -6.72 23.48
CA LYS A 12 -11.37 -7.22 22.12
C LYS A 12 -11.18 -6.14 21.05
N THR A 13 -11.58 -4.89 21.31
CA THR A 13 -11.35 -3.75 20.41
C THR A 13 -9.85 -3.52 20.18
N LEU A 14 -9.05 -3.59 21.25
CA LEU A 14 -7.59 -3.47 21.26
C LEU A 14 -6.83 -4.75 20.84
N GLU A 15 -7.53 -5.77 20.35
CA GLU A 15 -6.96 -7.07 19.92
C GLU A 15 -6.13 -7.77 21.03
N ARG A 16 -6.59 -7.60 22.27
CA ARG A 16 -6.06 -8.27 23.48
C ARG A 16 -6.92 -9.48 23.85
N HIS A 17 -6.26 -10.55 24.28
CA HIS A 17 -6.88 -11.86 24.53
C HIS A 17 -6.75 -12.35 25.99
N HIS A 18 -6.21 -11.54 26.89
CA HIS A 18 -6.11 -11.91 28.30
C HIS A 18 -7.45 -11.80 29.04
N ASP A 19 -7.60 -12.59 30.10
CA ASP A 19 -8.70 -12.47 31.04
C ASP A 19 -8.36 -11.35 32.05
N PRO A 20 -9.23 -10.34 32.28
CA PRO A 20 -9.04 -9.32 33.32
C PRO A 20 -8.65 -9.88 34.69
N ARG A 21 -9.18 -11.05 35.08
CA ARG A 21 -8.88 -11.71 36.36
C ARG A 21 -7.41 -12.12 36.49
N SER A 22 -6.76 -12.45 35.36
CA SER A 22 -5.33 -12.81 35.34
C SER A 22 -4.42 -11.64 35.73
N VAL A 23 -4.89 -10.39 35.61
CA VAL A 23 -4.18 -9.19 36.05
C VAL A 23 -4.08 -9.17 37.58
N PHE A 24 -5.20 -9.41 38.27
CA PHE A 24 -5.27 -9.54 39.74
C PHE A 24 -4.37 -10.68 40.24
N GLU A 25 -4.48 -11.87 39.64
CA GLU A 25 -3.61 -13.01 39.98
C GLU A 25 -2.12 -12.69 39.76
N SER A 26 -1.78 -11.98 38.68
CA SER A 26 -0.39 -11.62 38.37
C SER A 26 0.18 -10.60 39.34
N ALA A 27 -0.60 -9.58 39.71
CA ALA A 27 -0.24 -8.60 40.72
C ALA A 27 -0.03 -9.25 42.09
N GLU A 28 -0.95 -10.12 42.52
CA GLU A 28 -0.84 -10.86 43.78
C GLU A 28 0.42 -11.76 43.80
N ARG A 29 0.70 -12.48 42.70
CA ARG A 29 1.91 -13.31 42.57
C ARG A 29 3.19 -12.49 42.60
N ALA A 30 3.23 -11.35 41.91
CA ALA A 30 4.38 -10.46 41.93
C ALA A 30 4.62 -9.89 43.34
N HIS A 31 3.58 -9.40 44.01
CA HIS A 31 3.67 -8.91 45.37
C HIS A 31 4.16 -10.00 46.35
N ARG A 32 3.59 -11.22 46.29
CA ARG A 32 4.05 -12.38 47.09
C ARG A 32 5.49 -12.81 46.82
N ALA A 33 6.00 -12.54 45.61
CA ALA A 33 7.40 -12.82 45.26
C ALA A 33 8.39 -11.74 45.73
N GLY A 34 7.92 -10.68 46.39
CA GLY A 34 8.74 -9.58 46.89
C GLY A 34 8.95 -8.44 45.90
N PHE A 35 8.07 -8.28 44.90
CA PHE A 35 8.06 -7.07 44.08
C PHE A 35 7.30 -5.96 44.81
N ASP A 36 8.02 -5.14 45.56
CA ASP A 36 7.52 -4.02 46.38
C ASP A 36 7.09 -2.78 45.55
N ARG A 37 7.12 -2.86 44.22
CA ARG A 37 6.73 -1.77 43.30
C ARG A 37 6.01 -2.36 42.10
N LEU A 38 4.70 -2.14 42.02
CA LEU A 38 3.89 -2.62 40.90
C LEU A 38 3.35 -1.45 40.07
N SER A 39 3.60 -1.53 38.77
CA SER A 39 3.03 -0.66 37.75
C SER A 39 1.90 -1.39 37.02
N ILE A 40 0.82 -0.69 36.70
CA ILE A 40 -0.22 -1.15 35.80
C ILE A 40 -0.45 -0.15 34.67
N ASP A 41 -0.74 -0.66 33.48
CA ASP A 41 -0.77 0.12 32.25
C ASP A 41 -2.18 0.00 31.63
N LEU A 42 -2.90 1.12 31.57
CA LEU A 42 -4.26 1.25 31.06
C LEU A 42 -4.33 2.15 29.82
N ILE A 43 -5.42 2.00 29.05
CA ILE A 43 -5.72 2.80 27.86
C ILE A 43 -7.14 3.35 28.00
N TYR A 44 -7.31 4.66 27.80
CA TYR A 44 -8.61 5.34 27.73
C TYR A 44 -8.87 5.85 26.30
N ALA A 45 -10.04 6.45 26.07
CA ALA A 45 -10.53 6.86 24.76
C ALA A 45 -10.62 5.70 23.72
N ILE A 46 -10.87 4.48 24.18
CA ILE A 46 -11.12 3.30 23.34
C ILE A 46 -12.49 3.44 22.63
N PRO A 47 -12.66 3.03 21.36
CA PRO A 47 -13.94 3.09 20.67
C PRO A 47 -15.10 2.48 21.48
N ASP A 48 -16.20 3.23 21.56
CA ASP A 48 -17.41 3.01 22.37
C ASP A 48 -17.21 3.01 23.91
N GLN A 49 -16.03 3.37 24.44
CA GLN A 49 -15.80 3.47 25.89
C GLN A 49 -16.56 4.68 26.44
N THR A 50 -17.31 4.47 27.53
CA THR A 50 -17.98 5.55 28.26
C THR A 50 -17.17 5.96 29.50
N LEU A 51 -17.37 7.19 29.98
CA LEU A 51 -16.70 7.68 31.19
C LEU A 51 -16.89 6.73 32.39
N ALA A 52 -18.11 6.25 32.61
CA ALA A 52 -18.42 5.31 33.71
C ALA A 52 -17.69 3.96 33.58
N GLN A 53 -17.34 3.52 32.36
CA GLN A 53 -16.53 2.31 32.16
C GLN A 53 -15.04 2.58 32.39
N TRP A 54 -14.58 3.79 32.09
CA TRP A 54 -13.22 4.22 32.42
C TRP A 54 -13.02 4.40 33.94
N GLU A 55 -14.00 4.97 34.63
CA GLU A 55 -14.04 5.05 36.09
C GLU A 55 -14.01 3.67 36.76
N ASP A 56 -14.70 2.68 36.18
CA ASP A 56 -14.65 1.30 36.67
C ASP A 56 -13.30 0.62 36.38
N ASP A 57 -12.67 0.88 35.23
CA ASP A 57 -11.30 0.42 34.92
C ASP A 57 -10.27 1.02 35.91
N LEU A 58 -10.37 2.32 36.22
CA LEU A 58 -9.54 3.00 37.23
C LEU A 58 -9.77 2.41 38.62
N LYS A 59 -11.03 2.26 39.04
CA LYS A 59 -11.38 1.67 40.34
C LYS A 59 -10.79 0.27 40.50
N GLN A 60 -10.95 -0.60 39.49
CA GLN A 60 -10.38 -1.95 39.50
C GLN A 60 -8.84 -1.94 39.55
N ALA A 61 -8.17 -0.97 38.90
CA ALA A 61 -6.72 -0.81 39.02
C ALA A 61 -6.28 -0.45 40.45
N PHE A 62 -7.03 0.39 41.17
CA PHE A 62 -6.70 0.78 42.54
C PHE A 62 -7.11 -0.24 43.62
N GLU A 63 -7.87 -1.28 43.26
CA GLU A 63 -8.05 -2.47 44.12
C GLU A 63 -6.76 -3.32 44.21
N LEU A 64 -5.80 -3.10 43.31
CA LEU A 64 -4.49 -3.77 43.31
C LEU A 64 -3.48 -3.00 44.18
N PRO A 65 -2.47 -3.69 44.76
CA PRO A 65 -1.37 -3.04 45.49
C PRO A 65 -0.36 -2.41 44.51
N ILE A 66 -0.81 -1.45 43.71
CA ILE A 66 0.02 -0.69 42.76
C ILE A 66 0.65 0.55 43.40
N ASP A 67 1.82 0.92 42.90
CA ASP A 67 2.57 2.13 43.28
C ASP A 67 2.75 3.07 42.08
N HIS A 68 2.34 2.62 40.90
CA HIS A 68 2.50 3.30 39.63
C HIS A 68 1.34 2.96 38.68
N LEU A 69 0.82 3.96 37.98
CA LEU A 69 -0.24 3.85 36.98
C LEU A 69 0.20 4.59 35.70
N SER A 70 0.31 3.85 34.61
CA SER A 70 0.37 4.40 33.25
C SER A 70 -1.04 4.48 32.68
N ALA A 71 -1.47 5.66 32.25
CA ALA A 71 -2.76 5.89 31.60
C ALA A 71 -2.52 6.60 30.26
N TYR A 72 -2.80 5.91 29.16
CA TYR A 72 -2.57 6.39 27.80
C TYR A 72 -3.87 6.68 27.07
N ALA A 73 -3.96 7.82 26.38
CA ALA A 73 -4.95 7.99 25.33
C ALA A 73 -4.68 7.02 24.18
N LEU A 74 -5.72 6.57 23.49
CA LEU A 74 -5.58 5.69 22.33
C LEU A 74 -5.15 6.46 21.07
N THR A 75 -3.87 6.33 20.69
CA THR A 75 -3.35 6.89 19.43
C THR A 75 -3.54 5.94 18.24
N TYR A 76 -4.07 6.45 17.12
CA TYR A 76 -4.26 5.72 15.87
C TYR A 76 -3.03 5.79 14.95
N GLU A 77 -2.06 4.91 15.18
CA GLU A 77 -0.82 4.88 14.42
C GLU A 77 -1.03 4.56 12.91
N PRO A 78 -0.37 5.28 11.98
CA PRO A 78 -0.45 5.01 10.55
C PRO A 78 0.00 3.58 10.18
N ASN A 79 -0.67 2.97 9.19
CA ASN A 79 -0.40 1.61 8.70
C ASN A 79 -0.71 0.46 9.69
N THR A 80 -1.42 0.72 10.79
CA THR A 80 -1.91 -0.35 11.69
C THR A 80 -3.26 -0.93 11.25
N ALA A 81 -3.56 -2.14 11.71
CA ALA A 81 -4.87 -2.77 11.49
C ALA A 81 -6.03 -1.96 12.10
N MET A 82 -5.79 -1.31 13.25
CA MET A 82 -6.78 -0.48 13.93
C MET A 82 -7.12 0.79 13.13
N THR A 83 -6.11 1.50 12.62
CA THR A 83 -6.32 2.65 11.73
C THR A 83 -6.98 2.24 10.40
N ALA A 84 -6.67 1.04 9.88
CA ALA A 84 -7.37 0.49 8.72
C ALA A 84 -8.84 0.14 8.98
N ARG A 85 -9.22 -0.20 10.22
CA ARG A 85 -10.62 -0.42 10.66
C ARG A 85 -11.35 0.92 10.82
N LEU A 86 -10.72 1.91 11.47
CA LEU A 86 -11.23 3.28 11.59
C LEU A 86 -11.53 3.88 10.20
N ASN A 87 -10.58 3.79 9.26
CA ASN A 87 -10.73 4.33 7.90
C ASN A 87 -11.81 3.63 7.05
N ARG A 88 -12.30 2.45 7.45
CA ARG A 88 -13.48 1.80 6.82
C ARG A 88 -14.80 2.20 7.48
N GLY A 89 -14.76 2.90 8.60
CA GLY A 89 -15.94 3.19 9.42
C GLY A 89 -16.39 2.01 10.29
N ASP A 90 -15.53 1.02 10.55
CA ASP A 90 -15.86 -0.13 11.41
C ASP A 90 -16.19 0.31 12.86
N PHE A 91 -15.68 1.48 13.27
CA PHE A 91 -15.99 2.23 14.49
C PHE A 91 -15.60 3.72 14.29
N GLN A 92 -15.87 4.57 15.28
CA GLN A 92 -15.43 5.98 15.32
C GLN A 92 -14.41 6.19 16.43
N SER A 93 -13.60 7.26 16.33
CA SER A 93 -12.77 7.73 17.45
C SER A 93 -13.63 8.32 18.57
N THR A 94 -13.09 8.33 19.78
CA THR A 94 -13.69 9.02 20.92
C THR A 94 -13.72 10.53 20.66
N PRO A 95 -14.81 11.26 20.99
CA PRO A 95 -14.84 12.71 20.89
C PRO A 95 -13.91 13.37 21.92
N ASP A 96 -13.21 14.43 21.53
CA ASP A 96 -12.22 15.16 22.35
C ASP A 96 -12.76 15.55 23.75
N GLU A 97 -14.03 16.00 23.84
CA GLU A 97 -14.69 16.34 25.11
C GLU A 97 -14.72 15.15 26.09
N LEU A 98 -15.03 13.95 25.59
CA LEU A 98 -15.09 12.72 26.39
C LEU A 98 -13.68 12.20 26.73
N GLU A 99 -12.70 12.42 25.85
CA GLU A 99 -11.29 12.12 26.15
C GLU A 99 -10.76 13.01 27.28
N VAL A 100 -11.12 14.30 27.29
CA VAL A 100 -10.80 15.24 28.37
C VAL A 100 -11.50 14.86 29.69
N ASP A 101 -12.77 14.45 29.65
CA ASP A 101 -13.48 13.95 30.85
C ASP A 101 -12.79 12.70 31.43
N MET A 102 -12.37 11.76 30.58
CA MET A 102 -11.61 10.57 31.00
C MET A 102 -10.24 10.94 31.59
N TYR A 103 -9.55 11.91 31.00
CA TYR A 103 -8.29 12.43 31.53
C TYR A 103 -8.47 13.03 32.93
N ASN A 104 -9.47 13.89 33.10
CA ASN A 104 -9.77 14.54 34.39
C ASN A 104 -10.13 13.51 35.47
N SER A 105 -10.98 12.53 35.14
CA SER A 105 -11.31 11.41 36.03
C SER A 105 -10.07 10.59 36.43
N THR A 106 -9.07 10.47 35.55
CA THR A 106 -7.77 9.86 35.87
C THR A 106 -7.02 10.68 36.92
N LEU A 107 -6.98 12.02 36.78
CA LEU A 107 -6.32 12.91 37.73
C LEU A 107 -6.99 12.89 39.11
N ASP A 108 -8.32 12.87 39.17
CA ASP A 108 -9.06 12.73 40.43
C ASP A 108 -8.75 11.38 41.11
N ALA A 109 -8.73 10.29 40.33
CA ALA A 109 -8.48 8.96 40.87
C ALA A 109 -7.04 8.78 41.40
N ILE A 110 -6.00 9.27 40.70
CA ILE A 110 -4.61 9.19 41.20
C ILE A 110 -4.43 10.02 42.49
N ASN A 111 -5.04 11.21 42.54
CA ASN A 111 -4.93 12.13 43.68
C ASN A 111 -5.59 11.52 44.93
N ALA A 112 -6.77 10.90 44.77
CA ALA A 112 -7.47 10.19 45.84
C ALA A 112 -6.65 9.03 46.44
N HIS A 113 -5.77 8.40 45.64
CA HIS A 113 -4.92 7.28 46.06
C HIS A 113 -3.48 7.70 46.42
N GLY A 114 -3.21 9.00 46.55
CA GLY A 114 -1.89 9.52 46.96
C GLY A 114 -0.78 9.31 45.93
N MET A 115 -1.14 9.02 44.68
CA MET A 115 -0.21 9.06 43.54
C MET A 115 -0.12 10.48 43.00
N GLN A 116 0.97 10.77 42.30
CA GLN A 116 1.20 12.05 41.65
C GLN A 116 1.71 11.80 40.23
N ARG A 117 1.28 12.66 39.30
CA ARG A 117 1.90 12.77 37.97
C ARG A 117 3.39 13.03 38.12
N TYR A 118 4.22 12.40 37.29
CA TYR A 118 5.63 12.80 37.14
C TYR A 118 6.01 13.12 35.68
N GLU A 119 5.21 12.65 34.71
CA GLU A 119 5.22 13.08 33.31
C GLU A 119 3.81 12.87 32.71
N VAL A 120 3.58 13.20 31.43
CA VAL A 120 2.24 13.27 30.77
C VAL A 120 1.31 12.09 31.04
N SER A 121 1.81 10.86 30.97
CA SER A 121 0.98 9.64 30.97
C SER A 121 1.21 8.73 32.20
N ASN A 122 2.18 9.04 33.05
CA ASN A 122 2.58 8.18 34.17
C ASN A 122 2.50 8.89 35.52
N HIS A 123 1.97 8.14 36.46
CA HIS A 123 1.64 8.58 37.82
C HIS A 123 2.23 7.56 38.80
N ALA A 124 2.75 8.03 39.92
CA ALA A 124 3.36 7.15 40.92
C ALA A 124 3.16 7.69 42.34
N LYS A 125 3.22 6.80 43.34
CA LYS A 125 3.46 7.23 44.72
C LYS A 125 4.86 7.87 44.81
N PRO A 126 5.07 8.89 45.65
CA PRO A 126 6.37 9.55 45.78
C PRO A 126 7.52 8.57 46.03
N GLY A 127 8.56 8.63 45.20
CA GLY A 127 9.72 7.74 45.22
C GLY A 127 9.57 6.46 44.41
N SER A 128 8.41 6.19 43.79
CA SER A 128 8.11 5.02 42.94
C SER A 128 8.09 5.33 41.44
N GLU A 129 8.61 6.50 41.04
CA GLU A 129 8.66 6.94 39.65
C GLU A 129 9.57 6.05 38.77
N CYS A 130 9.18 5.83 37.51
CA CYS A 130 9.99 5.01 36.60
C CYS A 130 11.25 5.77 36.14
N LYS A 131 12.41 5.41 36.69
CA LYS A 131 13.71 6.00 36.33
C LYS A 131 14.03 5.90 34.84
N HIS A 132 13.62 4.84 34.16
CA HIS A 132 13.84 4.68 32.71
C HIS A 132 13.03 5.70 31.91
N ASN A 133 11.75 5.88 32.23
CA ASN A 133 10.90 6.88 31.57
C ASN A 133 11.44 8.29 31.84
N ILE A 134 11.86 8.58 33.07
CA ILE A 134 12.46 9.88 33.43
C ILE A 134 13.75 10.12 32.63
N ALA A 135 14.64 9.14 32.50
CA ALA A 135 15.87 9.27 31.71
C ALA A 135 15.57 9.57 30.23
N TYR A 136 14.55 8.93 29.66
CA TYR A 136 14.08 9.22 28.29
C TYR A 136 13.54 10.65 28.16
N TRP A 137 12.66 11.08 29.08
CA TRP A 137 12.08 12.42 29.05
C TRP A 137 13.07 13.55 29.37
N ARG A 138 14.12 13.27 30.15
CA ARG A 138 15.22 14.21 30.42
C ARG A 138 16.34 14.19 29.37
N ASN A 139 16.18 13.40 28.31
CA ASN A 139 17.18 13.24 27.24
C ASN A 139 18.55 12.77 27.76
N GLU A 140 18.55 11.91 28.80
CA GLU A 140 19.75 11.30 29.39
C GLU A 140 20.27 10.15 28.49
N ASN A 141 21.37 9.48 28.88
CA ASN A 141 21.96 8.39 28.10
C ASN A 141 21.31 7.02 28.42
N TRP A 142 21.00 6.20 27.40
CA TRP A 142 20.55 4.82 27.54
C TRP A 142 21.02 3.92 26.37
N LEU A 143 21.22 2.62 26.64
CA LEU A 143 21.66 1.65 25.64
C LEU A 143 20.49 0.85 25.06
N ALA A 144 20.58 0.51 23.77
CA ALA A 144 19.58 -0.26 23.03
C ALA A 144 19.90 -1.77 23.03
N ILE A 145 19.03 -2.58 23.64
CA ILE A 145 19.12 -4.05 23.60
C ILE A 145 17.81 -4.61 23.04
N GLY A 146 17.92 -5.49 22.04
CA GLY A 146 16.79 -6.10 21.34
C GLY A 146 16.57 -5.54 19.92
N PRO A 147 15.83 -6.26 19.06
CA PRO A 147 15.42 -5.76 17.75
C PRO A 147 14.53 -4.51 17.90
N SER A 148 14.61 -3.58 16.95
CA SER A 148 13.92 -2.28 16.96
C SER A 148 14.27 -1.32 18.11
N ALA A 149 15.10 -1.72 19.09
CA ALA A 149 15.41 -0.89 20.26
C ALA A 149 16.17 0.38 19.84
N SER A 150 15.80 1.51 20.42
CA SER A 150 16.45 2.81 20.19
C SER A 150 17.42 3.13 21.32
N GLY A 151 18.60 3.67 20.99
CA GLY A 151 19.63 4.06 21.94
C GLY A 151 19.96 5.55 21.87
N HIS A 152 20.46 6.10 22.97
CA HIS A 152 20.98 7.46 23.04
C HIS A 152 22.24 7.51 23.91
N LEU A 153 23.36 7.99 23.37
CA LEU A 153 24.61 8.11 24.10
C LEU A 153 25.40 9.32 23.61
N ASP A 154 25.63 10.29 24.48
CA ASP A 154 26.41 11.50 24.24
C ASP A 154 25.97 12.28 22.97
N GLY A 155 24.65 12.32 22.74
CA GLY A 155 24.02 12.97 21.58
C GLY A 155 23.93 12.12 20.32
N TYR A 156 24.52 10.91 20.30
CA TYR A 156 24.26 9.93 19.24
C TYR A 156 22.94 9.22 19.52
N ARG A 157 22.03 9.18 18.55
CA ARG A 157 20.80 8.38 18.62
C ARG A 157 20.86 7.30 17.55
N TRP A 158 20.45 6.07 17.85
CA TRP A 158 20.42 4.99 16.85
C TRP A 158 19.25 4.05 17.07
N LYS A 159 18.97 3.20 16.08
CA LYS A 159 17.97 2.14 16.18
C LYS A 159 18.53 0.81 15.69
N ASN A 160 18.44 -0.22 16.53
CA ASN A 160 18.78 -1.60 16.16
C ASN A 160 17.80 -2.09 15.07
N THR A 161 18.26 -2.92 14.12
CA THR A 161 17.39 -3.45 13.06
C THR A 161 16.11 -4.09 13.65
N PRO A 162 14.93 -3.87 13.03
CA PRO A 162 13.69 -4.49 13.49
C PRO A 162 13.60 -5.98 13.13
N ARG A 163 14.42 -6.45 12.20
CA ARG A 163 14.41 -7.84 11.72
C ARG A 163 15.15 -8.74 12.71
N LEU A 164 14.45 -9.72 13.29
CA LEU A 164 15.02 -10.63 14.29
C LEU A 164 16.18 -11.48 13.74
N ASP A 165 16.06 -11.94 12.49
CA ASP A 165 17.12 -12.70 11.80
C ASP A 165 18.37 -11.85 11.59
N GLU A 166 18.19 -10.58 11.18
CA GLU A 166 19.29 -9.63 11.01
C GLU A 166 19.91 -9.23 12.37
N TYR A 167 19.09 -8.96 13.39
CA TYR A 167 19.53 -8.59 14.74
C TYR A 167 20.38 -9.69 15.40
N ILE A 168 20.01 -10.96 15.20
CA ILE A 168 20.76 -12.13 15.69
C ILE A 168 21.97 -12.45 14.80
N SER A 169 22.02 -11.97 13.55
CA SER A 169 23.18 -12.11 12.66
C SER A 169 24.35 -11.19 13.04
N THR A 170 24.83 -11.34 14.27
CA THR A 170 26.01 -10.63 14.79
C THR A 170 27.25 -11.01 13.99
N ASN A 171 28.03 -10.00 13.61
CA ASN A 171 29.43 -10.21 13.22
C ASN A 171 30.32 -10.29 14.48
N ASP A 172 31.58 -10.71 14.31
CA ASP A 172 32.54 -10.87 15.42
C ASP A 172 32.93 -9.53 16.12
N ALA A 173 32.36 -8.39 15.73
CA ALA A 173 32.64 -7.08 16.32
C ALA A 173 31.79 -6.77 17.57
N GLY A 174 30.82 -7.62 17.93
CA GLY A 174 30.11 -7.56 19.21
C GLY A 174 29.04 -6.46 19.37
N PHE A 175 28.64 -5.80 18.29
CA PHE A 175 27.54 -4.82 18.28
C PHE A 175 26.36 -5.31 17.43
N ALA A 176 25.14 -4.96 17.84
CA ALA A 176 23.94 -5.23 17.05
C ALA A 176 23.92 -4.37 15.77
N PRO A 177 23.45 -4.89 14.63
CA PRO A 177 23.27 -4.09 13.42
C PRO A 177 22.18 -3.01 13.62
N ILE A 178 22.46 -1.81 13.13
CA ILE A 178 21.58 -0.63 13.24
C ILE A 178 21.02 -0.24 11.87
N CYS A 179 19.76 0.22 11.84
CA CYS A 179 19.12 0.72 10.62
C CYS A 179 19.11 2.25 10.53
N ASP A 180 19.15 2.95 11.67
CA ASP A 180 19.13 4.42 11.76
C ASP A 180 20.27 4.91 12.67
N LEU A 181 20.90 6.02 12.31
CA LEU A 181 21.93 6.70 13.10
C LEU A 181 21.82 8.23 12.95
N GLU A 182 21.70 8.92 14.07
CA GLU A 182 21.78 10.38 14.18
C GLU A 182 23.03 10.75 14.98
N THR A 183 23.79 11.72 14.48
CA THR A 183 25.00 12.24 15.14
C THR A 183 24.66 13.45 16.03
N PRO A 184 25.48 13.75 17.06
CA PRO A 184 25.26 14.89 17.95
C PRO A 184 25.04 16.21 17.20
N ASP A 185 23.90 16.84 17.46
CA ASP A 185 23.50 18.15 16.95
C ASP A 185 23.03 19.00 18.13
N PRO A 186 23.78 20.05 18.54
CA PRO A 186 23.40 20.91 19.66
C PRO A 186 22.04 21.61 19.48
N LYS A 187 21.62 21.89 18.24
CA LYS A 187 20.30 22.48 17.97
C LYS A 187 19.19 21.47 18.22
N ARG A 188 19.35 20.25 17.69
CA ARG A 188 18.42 19.14 17.95
C ARG A 188 18.37 18.78 19.43
N SER A 189 19.52 18.72 20.10
CA SER A 189 19.61 18.46 21.53
C SER A 189 18.81 19.48 22.36
N LEU A 190 18.84 20.78 22.03
CA LEU A 190 17.99 21.79 22.66
C LEU A 190 16.50 21.58 22.33
N MET A 191 16.16 21.31 21.08
CA MET A 191 14.77 21.04 20.66
C MET A 191 14.19 19.79 21.34
N ASP A 192 14.96 18.71 21.40
CA ASP A 192 14.63 17.46 22.10
C ASP A 192 14.49 17.70 23.60
N THR A 193 15.39 18.49 24.20
CA THR A 193 15.30 18.86 25.63
C THR A 193 14.01 19.63 25.91
N ILE A 194 13.64 20.60 25.06
CA ILE A 194 12.37 21.34 25.22
C ILE A 194 11.17 20.43 24.98
N MET A 195 11.18 19.61 23.92
CA MET A 195 10.09 18.68 23.59
C MET A 195 9.86 17.67 24.71
N MET A 196 10.92 17.05 25.21
CA MET A 196 10.82 15.95 26.15
C MET A 196 10.70 16.45 27.61
N GLY A 197 11.50 17.44 28.00
CA GLY A 197 11.57 17.86 29.40
C GLY A 197 10.38 18.69 29.89
N ILE A 198 9.73 19.49 29.04
CA ILE A 198 8.56 20.30 29.47
C ILE A 198 7.37 19.42 29.89
N ARG A 199 7.36 18.17 29.43
CA ARG A 199 6.36 17.14 29.74
C ARG A 199 6.58 16.46 31.09
N VAL A 200 7.77 16.64 31.70
CA VAL A 200 8.09 16.16 33.05
C VAL A 200 7.56 17.16 34.07
N ARG A 201 7.06 16.69 35.22
CA ARG A 201 6.54 17.56 36.29
C ARG A 201 7.61 18.44 36.95
N ASP A 202 8.87 18.03 36.92
CA ASP A 202 9.99 18.87 37.36
C ASP A 202 10.29 20.01 36.37
N GLY A 203 9.76 19.92 35.15
CA GLY A 203 9.90 20.89 34.07
C GLY A 203 11.32 21.04 33.54
N LEU A 204 11.66 22.28 33.18
CA LEU A 204 12.94 22.64 32.58
C LEU A 204 13.59 23.82 33.30
N ASP A 205 14.91 23.77 33.49
CA ASP A 205 15.67 24.87 34.08
C ASP A 205 15.66 26.08 33.14
N GLU A 206 14.99 27.14 33.60
CA GLU A 206 14.74 28.35 32.84
C GLU A 206 16.06 29.02 32.43
N GLN A 207 17.02 29.10 33.36
CA GLN A 207 18.31 29.73 33.09
C GLN A 207 19.17 28.89 32.14
N GLN A 208 19.12 27.56 32.22
CA GLN A 208 19.79 26.65 31.30
C GLN A 208 19.22 26.79 29.88
N LEU A 209 17.91 26.83 29.73
CA LEU A 209 17.24 27.07 28.45
C LEU A 209 17.60 28.44 27.86
N ILE A 210 17.50 29.50 28.65
CA ILE A 210 17.83 30.87 28.25
C ILE A 210 19.32 31.00 27.89
N ASN A 211 20.22 30.33 28.62
CA ASN A 211 21.65 30.26 28.28
C ASN A 211 21.91 29.46 27.00
N ALA A 212 21.20 28.35 26.79
CA ALA A 212 21.33 27.54 25.57
C ALA A 212 20.81 28.30 24.34
N ALA A 213 19.67 28.96 24.44
CA ALA A 213 19.15 29.87 23.41
C ALA A 213 20.04 31.11 23.23
N GLY A 214 20.67 31.61 24.29
CA GLY A 214 21.64 32.71 24.27
C GLY A 214 22.90 32.40 23.45
N LYS A 215 23.35 31.14 23.40
CA LYS A 215 24.42 30.69 22.46
C LYS A 215 24.03 30.83 20.99
N HIS A 216 22.74 31.02 20.70
CA HIS A 216 22.17 31.25 19.38
C HIS A 216 21.47 32.63 19.28
N SER A 217 21.76 33.55 20.21
CA SER A 217 21.19 34.91 20.28
C SER A 217 19.66 34.98 20.38
N ARG A 218 19.00 33.98 21.00
CA ARG A 218 17.53 33.90 21.14
C ARG A 218 17.01 33.85 22.59
N SER A 219 17.80 34.36 23.53
CA SER A 219 17.43 34.42 24.95
C SER A 219 16.20 35.29 25.20
N THR A 220 16.07 36.41 24.49
CA THR A 220 14.98 37.39 24.70
C THR A 220 13.64 36.81 24.27
N GLU A 221 13.63 36.19 23.09
CA GLU A 221 12.42 35.73 22.44
C GLU A 221 11.96 34.41 23.07
N LEU A 222 12.88 33.54 23.52
CA LEU A 222 12.49 32.34 24.25
C LEU A 222 11.85 32.74 25.59
N ASN A 223 12.40 33.76 26.25
CA ASN A 223 11.76 34.36 27.42
C ASN A 223 10.37 34.94 27.06
N GLU A 224 10.20 35.64 25.93
CA GLU A 224 8.88 36.13 25.49
C GLU A 224 7.86 34.99 25.33
N SER A 225 8.21 33.88 24.67
CA SER A 225 7.30 32.71 24.56
C SER A 225 7.05 32.00 25.89
N ILE A 226 8.02 31.96 26.81
CA ILE A 226 7.78 31.50 28.19
C ILE A 226 6.76 32.41 28.87
N GLN A 227 6.95 33.74 28.79
CA GLN A 227 6.02 34.71 29.38
C GLN A 227 4.62 34.65 28.74
N ASP A 228 4.50 34.39 27.44
CA ASP A 228 3.20 34.21 26.79
C ASP A 228 2.50 32.92 27.22
N CYS A 229 3.23 31.80 27.34
CA CYS A 229 2.66 30.56 27.92
C CYS A 229 2.25 30.74 29.38
N ILE A 230 2.97 31.56 30.16
CA ILE A 230 2.58 31.95 31.52
C ILE A 230 1.30 32.81 31.53
N LYS A 231 1.17 33.78 30.60
CA LYS A 231 -0.06 34.61 30.47
C LYS A 231 -1.29 33.77 30.10
N GLN A 232 -1.12 32.72 29.29
CA GLN A 232 -2.19 31.77 28.96
C GLN A 232 -2.53 30.81 30.12
N GLY A 233 -1.73 30.82 31.20
CA GLY A 233 -1.89 29.90 32.33
C GLY A 233 -1.44 28.46 32.03
N TRP A 234 -0.71 28.21 30.93
CA TRP A 234 -0.23 26.88 30.56
C TRP A 234 1.12 26.52 31.22
N ILE A 235 1.91 27.53 31.59
CA ILE A 235 3.19 27.36 32.30
C ILE A 235 3.17 28.17 33.61
N GLU A 236 3.80 27.65 34.67
CA GLU A 236 4.29 28.47 35.79
C GLU A 236 5.83 28.45 35.86
N SER A 237 6.46 29.58 36.25
CA SER A 237 7.87 29.60 36.64
C SER A 237 7.99 29.54 38.16
N LYS A 238 8.77 28.58 38.66
CA LYS A 238 8.85 28.26 40.09
C LYS A 238 10.24 27.75 40.44
N ASN A 239 10.91 28.43 41.37
CA ASN A 239 12.28 28.11 41.79
C ASN A 239 13.29 28.03 40.61
N GLY A 240 13.04 28.75 39.51
CA GLY A 240 13.87 28.72 38.29
C GLY A 240 13.59 27.55 37.35
N GLN A 241 12.52 26.77 37.57
CA GLN A 241 12.01 25.80 36.61
C GLN A 241 10.75 26.35 35.92
N ILE A 242 10.63 26.15 34.61
CA ILE A 242 9.36 26.30 33.88
C ILE A 242 8.60 24.97 33.89
N LEU A 243 7.37 24.99 34.40
CA LEU A 243 6.54 23.81 34.69
C LEU A 243 5.23 23.93 33.92
N LEU A 244 4.68 22.84 33.38
CA LEU A 244 3.27 22.84 32.94
C LEU A 244 2.35 22.96 34.17
N THR A 245 1.34 23.82 34.06
CA THR A 245 0.19 23.81 34.99
C THR A 245 -0.70 22.60 34.71
N ASP A 246 -1.68 22.32 35.59
CA ASP A 246 -2.64 21.23 35.35
C ASP A 246 -3.37 21.40 34.01
N ASP A 247 -3.86 22.61 33.71
CA ASP A 247 -4.45 22.97 32.40
C ASP A 247 -3.42 22.87 31.26
N GLY A 248 -2.17 23.25 31.52
CA GLY A 248 -1.08 23.22 30.56
C GLY A 248 -0.76 21.84 29.99
N TYR A 249 -1.05 20.76 30.73
CA TYR A 249 -0.87 19.39 30.22
C TYR A 249 -1.78 19.06 29.03
N HIS A 250 -3.01 19.61 28.95
CA HIS A 250 -3.86 19.48 27.76
C HIS A 250 -3.24 20.15 26.52
N PHE A 251 -2.33 21.10 26.73
CA PHE A 251 -1.66 21.88 25.69
C PHE A 251 -0.16 21.60 25.58
N ALA A 252 0.35 20.49 26.15
CA ALA A 252 1.78 20.18 26.19
C ALA A 252 2.44 20.16 24.80
N ASP A 253 1.71 19.70 23.77
CA ASP A 253 2.13 19.74 22.37
C ASP A 253 2.22 21.17 21.81
N ARG A 254 1.25 22.03 22.15
CA ARG A 254 1.25 23.45 21.77
C ARG A 254 2.40 24.19 22.45
N VAL A 255 2.54 24.03 23.75
CA VAL A 255 3.59 24.64 24.57
C VAL A 255 4.97 24.27 24.04
N ALA A 256 5.24 22.97 23.86
CA ALA A 256 6.51 22.52 23.32
C ALA A 256 6.78 23.08 21.92
N ARG A 257 5.76 23.11 21.05
CA ARG A 257 5.88 23.72 19.71
C ARG A 257 6.22 25.20 19.77
N ASP A 258 5.62 25.97 20.67
CA ASP A 258 5.83 27.42 20.74
C ASP A 258 7.23 27.75 21.29
N LEU A 259 7.66 27.07 22.35
CA LEU A 259 9.02 27.17 22.90
C LEU A 259 10.08 26.73 21.87
N ILE A 260 9.84 25.64 21.13
CA ILE A 260 10.70 25.20 20.03
C ILE A 260 10.65 26.20 18.86
N GLY A 261 9.49 26.80 18.58
CA GLY A 261 9.24 27.76 17.52
C GLY A 261 10.18 28.96 17.57
N VAL A 262 10.57 29.37 18.77
CA VAL A 262 11.53 30.47 18.98
C VAL A 262 13.00 30.04 18.92
N ALA A 263 13.33 28.83 19.39
CA ALA A 263 14.61 28.20 19.07
C ALA A 263 14.73 27.92 17.55
N ARG A 264 13.59 27.87 16.86
CA ARG A 264 13.46 27.84 15.40
C ARG A 264 13.82 29.20 14.80
N SER A 265 13.07 30.28 15.05
CA SER A 265 13.12 31.58 14.33
C SER A 265 14.39 32.44 14.50
N ALA A 266 15.53 31.81 14.81
CA ALA A 266 16.86 32.39 14.96
C ALA A 266 17.54 32.87 13.65
N LEU A 267 16.83 32.92 12.51
CA LEU A 267 17.44 33.03 11.18
C LEU A 267 16.81 34.06 10.22
N ASP A 268 15.63 34.62 10.50
CA ASP A 268 14.89 35.41 9.49
C ASP A 268 15.15 36.94 9.54
N HIS A 269 15.78 37.46 10.59
CA HIS A 269 15.96 38.91 10.82
C HIS A 269 16.97 39.66 9.91
N ILE A 270 17.35 39.09 8.76
CA ILE A 270 18.08 39.80 7.70
C ILE A 270 17.18 40.16 6.51
N ARG A 271 15.96 39.61 6.40
CA ARG A 271 15.27 39.54 5.10
C ARG A 271 14.35 40.72 4.72
N ASP A 272 13.65 41.36 5.66
CA ASP A 272 12.55 42.26 5.29
C ASP A 272 12.81 43.76 5.50
N ARG A 273 13.18 44.43 4.40
CA ARG A 273 12.50 45.67 4.02
C ARG A 273 11.55 45.34 2.87
N PHE A 274 10.26 45.68 3.05
CA PHE A 274 9.13 45.54 2.11
C PHE A 274 8.33 44.21 2.13
N ALA A 275 7.46 44.11 3.14
CA ALA A 275 6.01 43.87 3.06
C ALA A 275 5.41 42.62 2.38
N ASP A 276 4.63 41.89 3.19
CA ASP A 276 3.32 41.26 2.91
C ASP A 276 3.20 40.17 1.82
N HIS A 277 2.74 38.94 2.09
CA HIS A 277 2.13 38.30 3.28
C HIS A 277 2.58 36.81 3.42
N THR A 278 2.19 36.16 4.55
CA THR A 278 2.18 34.68 4.83
C THR A 278 3.50 33.90 4.61
N VAL A 279 4.46 33.72 5.52
CA VAL A 279 4.54 33.35 6.97
C VAL A 279 4.82 31.85 7.28
N ASP A 280 4.47 30.88 6.42
CA ASP A 280 4.57 29.45 6.80
C ASP A 280 5.82 28.66 6.34
N GLN A 281 6.78 29.29 5.65
CA GLN A 281 7.95 28.58 5.08
C GLN A 281 9.28 29.28 5.30
N LEU A 282 9.95 28.96 6.42
CA LEU A 282 11.40 28.87 6.51
C LEU A 282 11.81 28.18 7.81
N LEU A 283 12.80 27.28 7.73
CA LEU A 283 13.93 27.26 8.67
C LEU A 283 15.09 26.33 8.28
N LEU A 284 15.89 26.84 7.34
CA LEU A 284 17.28 26.48 7.07
C LEU A 284 18.10 27.79 7.10
N VAL A 285 19.06 27.97 8.03
CA VAL A 285 20.52 27.67 7.94
C VAL A 285 21.29 28.60 6.98
N PRO A 286 22.30 29.38 7.46
CA PRO A 286 23.68 29.09 7.03
C PRO A 286 24.76 29.03 8.17
N ARG A 287 25.98 29.55 7.91
CA ARG A 287 27.27 28.80 8.02
C ARG A 287 28.55 29.69 7.80
N HIS A 288 29.81 29.20 7.97
CA HIS A 288 31.11 29.45 7.21
C HIS A 288 32.27 28.58 7.83
N GLN A 289 33.24 27.91 7.17
CA GLN A 289 33.93 28.13 5.88
C GLN A 289 34.18 26.89 4.97
N ALA A 290 33.83 25.64 5.38
CA ALA A 290 33.67 24.46 4.47
C ALA A 290 32.42 24.58 3.57
N ILE A 291 32.24 25.81 3.15
CA ILE A 291 31.02 26.60 3.11
C ILE A 291 31.33 27.77 2.19
N GLU A 292 32.54 28.30 2.04
CA GLU A 292 32.78 29.32 0.99
C GLU A 292 32.43 28.77 -0.41
N GLN A 293 32.85 27.53 -0.72
CA GLN A 293 32.42 26.81 -1.94
C GLN A 293 31.00 26.20 -1.83
N ARG A 294 30.46 26.04 -0.61
CA ARG A 294 29.14 25.44 -0.33
C ARG A 294 28.01 26.48 -0.12
N VAL A 295 28.36 27.77 -0.06
CA VAL A 295 27.52 28.99 0.03
C VAL A 295 27.50 29.70 -1.31
N MET A 296 28.54 29.56 -2.15
CA MET A 296 28.39 29.77 -3.60
C MET A 296 27.27 28.89 -4.19
N LEU A 297 27.05 27.67 -3.63
CA LEU A 297 25.93 26.79 -4.00
C LEU A 297 24.63 27.03 -3.20
N MET A 298 24.65 27.72 -2.05
CA MET A 298 23.43 28.10 -1.30
C MET A 298 22.91 29.51 -1.61
N HIS A 299 23.63 30.31 -2.39
CA HIS A 299 23.08 31.52 -3.03
C HIS A 299 22.38 31.23 -4.35
N GLN A 300 22.21 29.95 -4.72
CA GLN A 300 21.16 29.61 -5.67
C GLN A 300 19.81 29.86 -4.98
N PRO A 301 18.86 30.59 -5.60
CA PRO A 301 17.51 30.72 -5.09
C PRO A 301 16.88 29.32 -4.90
N VAL A 302 15.72 29.23 -4.23
CA VAL A 302 14.95 27.96 -4.14
C VAL A 302 14.89 27.37 -5.53
N ASN A 303 15.66 26.31 -5.75
CA ASN A 303 15.92 25.88 -7.11
C ASN A 303 14.60 25.33 -7.63
N ASP A 304 14.03 25.97 -8.66
CA ASP A 304 12.74 25.56 -9.20
C ASP A 304 12.78 24.08 -9.59
N LEU A 305 13.95 23.56 -9.96
CA LEU A 305 14.21 22.15 -10.19
C LEU A 305 13.92 21.26 -8.96
N HIS A 306 14.17 21.69 -7.72
CA HIS A 306 13.81 20.93 -6.51
C HIS A 306 12.29 20.89 -6.30
N ARG A 307 11.60 22.03 -6.49
CA ARG A 307 10.12 22.12 -6.37
C ARG A 307 9.45 21.25 -7.44
N ILE A 308 9.97 21.33 -8.67
CA ILE A 308 9.60 20.47 -9.79
C ILE A 308 9.82 19.00 -9.42
N ILE A 309 10.94 18.63 -8.78
CA ILE A 309 11.20 17.23 -8.42
C ILE A 309 10.25 16.74 -7.31
N ASP A 310 10.04 17.46 -6.20
CA ASP A 310 9.13 16.97 -5.12
C ASP A 310 7.69 16.83 -5.61
N ALA A 311 7.14 17.87 -6.25
CA ALA A 311 5.78 17.86 -6.78
C ALA A 311 5.57 16.71 -7.78
N ASN A 312 6.55 16.46 -8.66
CA ASN A 312 6.46 15.40 -9.64
C ASN A 312 6.81 14.00 -9.07
N LEU A 313 7.59 13.88 -8.00
CA LEU A 313 7.78 12.60 -7.31
C LEU A 313 6.46 12.11 -6.70
N ASN A 314 5.67 13.02 -6.12
CA ASN A 314 4.32 12.71 -5.64
C ASN A 314 3.38 12.33 -6.81
N ARG A 315 3.28 13.16 -7.86
CA ARG A 315 2.45 12.86 -9.06
C ARG A 315 2.81 11.54 -9.74
N ALA A 316 4.10 11.22 -9.84
CA ALA A 316 4.57 9.93 -10.39
C ALA A 316 4.23 8.75 -9.46
N SER A 317 4.38 8.91 -8.14
CA SER A 317 4.03 7.90 -7.14
C SER A 317 2.53 7.59 -7.13
N GLU A 318 1.70 8.63 -7.20
CA GLU A 318 0.23 8.55 -7.29
C GLU A 318 -0.22 7.90 -8.61
N GLY A 319 0.28 8.37 -9.75
CA GLY A 319 -0.05 7.81 -11.05
C GLY A 319 0.34 6.32 -11.15
N LEU A 320 1.56 5.96 -10.76
CA LEU A 320 1.99 4.56 -10.67
C LEU A 320 1.10 3.73 -9.71
N ARG A 321 0.58 4.33 -8.63
CA ARG A 321 -0.33 3.62 -7.72
C ARG A 321 -1.70 3.37 -8.37
N VAL A 322 -2.27 4.35 -9.06
CA VAL A 322 -3.53 4.19 -9.80
C VAL A 322 -3.39 3.09 -10.86
N LEU A 323 -2.28 3.05 -11.60
CA LEU A 323 -2.03 2.00 -12.60
C LEU A 323 -1.90 0.62 -11.97
N GLU A 324 -1.24 0.51 -10.81
CA GLU A 324 -1.15 -0.75 -10.05
C GLU A 324 -2.52 -1.23 -9.61
N ASP A 325 -3.35 -0.34 -9.06
CA ASP A 325 -4.68 -0.69 -8.57
C ASP A 325 -5.66 -1.01 -9.73
N ILE A 326 -5.51 -0.40 -10.90
CA ILE A 326 -6.21 -0.83 -12.13
C ILE A 326 -5.76 -2.23 -12.56
N ALA A 327 -4.44 -2.50 -12.60
CA ALA A 327 -3.91 -3.81 -12.94
C ALA A 327 -4.37 -4.90 -11.94
N ARG A 328 -4.53 -4.55 -10.66
CA ARG A 328 -5.00 -5.46 -9.60
C ARG A 328 -6.51 -5.68 -9.62
N PHE A 329 -7.30 -4.62 -9.63
CA PHE A 329 -8.74 -4.71 -9.35
C PHE A 329 -9.63 -4.67 -10.59
N SER A 330 -9.21 -4.02 -11.67
CA SER A 330 -9.95 -4.02 -12.94
C SER A 330 -9.53 -5.17 -13.86
N LEU A 331 -8.28 -5.60 -13.77
CA LEU A 331 -7.71 -6.65 -14.64
C LEU A 331 -7.30 -7.94 -13.90
N ASN A 332 -7.18 -7.96 -12.58
CA ASN A 332 -6.63 -9.12 -11.83
C ASN A 332 -5.28 -9.64 -12.39
N HIS A 333 -4.49 -8.80 -13.05
CA HIS A 333 -3.33 -9.20 -13.83
C HIS A 333 -2.02 -9.08 -13.04
N SER A 334 -1.74 -10.10 -12.22
CA SER A 334 -0.61 -10.19 -11.27
C SER A 334 0.74 -9.71 -11.83
N SER A 335 1.15 -10.22 -12.99
CA SER A 335 2.44 -9.87 -13.62
C SER A 335 2.57 -8.40 -14.03
N LEU A 336 1.44 -7.72 -14.31
CA LEU A 336 1.46 -6.28 -14.65
C LEU A 336 1.48 -5.44 -13.36
N SER A 337 0.72 -5.84 -12.35
CA SER A 337 0.83 -5.26 -10.99
C SER A 337 2.25 -5.36 -10.44
N GLU A 338 2.94 -6.49 -10.62
CA GLU A 338 4.33 -6.67 -10.21
C GLU A 338 5.29 -5.74 -10.97
N ARG A 339 5.18 -5.67 -12.31
CA ARG A 339 5.97 -4.72 -13.14
C ARG A 339 5.83 -3.27 -12.65
N ILE A 340 4.60 -2.86 -12.33
CA ILE A 340 4.30 -1.51 -11.82
C ILE A 340 4.85 -1.32 -10.40
N LYS A 341 4.70 -2.32 -9.52
CA LYS A 341 5.25 -2.30 -8.15
C LYS A 341 6.78 -2.21 -8.15
N VAL A 342 7.46 -2.85 -9.11
CA VAL A 342 8.90 -2.68 -9.34
C VAL A 342 9.21 -1.23 -9.72
N GLN A 343 8.45 -0.60 -10.62
CA GLN A 343 8.64 0.82 -10.95
C GLN A 343 8.42 1.73 -9.72
N ARG A 344 7.42 1.45 -8.86
CA ARG A 344 7.21 2.19 -7.61
C ARG A 344 8.39 2.07 -6.64
N HIS A 345 9.04 0.91 -6.58
CA HIS A 345 10.25 0.71 -5.78
C HIS A 345 11.47 1.41 -6.40
N LEU A 346 11.66 1.31 -7.72
CA LEU A 346 12.71 2.01 -8.46
C LEU A 346 12.58 3.54 -8.34
N LEU A 347 11.36 4.09 -8.39
CA LEU A 347 11.10 5.52 -8.17
C LEU A 347 11.62 5.99 -6.81
N ARG A 348 11.35 5.22 -5.74
CA ARG A 348 11.87 5.50 -4.38
C ARG A 348 13.38 5.40 -4.31
N LYS A 349 13.98 4.41 -5.00
CA LYS A 349 15.43 4.22 -5.03
C LYS A 349 16.16 5.31 -5.84
N GLY A 350 15.57 5.76 -6.95
CA GLY A 350 16.10 6.81 -7.81
C GLY A 350 16.20 8.18 -7.12
N ILE A 351 15.43 8.42 -6.05
CA ILE A 351 15.63 9.60 -5.19
C ILE A 351 17.08 9.65 -4.68
N GLY A 352 17.70 8.51 -4.37
CA GLY A 352 19.09 8.44 -3.91
C GLY A 352 20.16 8.62 -5.01
N SER A 353 19.80 8.66 -6.29
CA SER A 353 20.72 8.99 -7.39
C SER A 353 20.64 10.46 -7.82
N LEU A 354 19.57 11.16 -7.42
CA LEU A 354 19.57 12.61 -7.33
C LEU A 354 20.54 13.01 -6.22
N LYS A 355 21.31 14.09 -6.44
CA LYS A 355 22.16 14.71 -5.40
C LYS A 355 21.32 15.54 -4.42
N LEU A 356 20.18 14.98 -4.00
CA LEU A 356 19.16 15.58 -3.16
C LEU A 356 18.95 14.71 -1.94
N ASP A 357 19.05 15.31 -0.75
CA ASP A 357 18.55 14.67 0.46
C ASP A 357 17.03 14.85 0.60
N GLN A 358 16.41 14.04 1.46
CA GLN A 358 14.97 14.09 1.73
C GLN A 358 14.52 15.44 2.30
N THR A 359 15.42 16.18 2.97
CA THR A 359 15.19 17.51 3.52
C THR A 359 15.07 18.54 2.41
N GLN A 360 15.87 18.44 1.34
CA GLN A 360 15.78 19.33 0.17
C GLN A 360 14.46 19.17 -0.59
N LEU A 361 13.92 17.95 -0.67
CA LEU A 361 12.60 17.71 -1.25
C LEU A 361 11.46 18.24 -0.36
N LEU A 362 11.52 17.96 0.94
CA LEU A 362 10.54 18.46 1.90
C LEU A 362 10.51 20.00 2.00
N ASN A 363 11.66 20.68 1.93
CA ASN A 363 11.72 22.15 1.88
C ASN A 363 11.35 22.75 0.52
N ALA A 364 11.23 21.93 -0.52
CA ALA A 364 10.73 22.34 -1.82
C ALA A 364 9.22 22.03 -2.00
N ARG A 365 8.60 21.43 -0.98
CA ARG A 365 7.16 21.15 -0.95
C ARG A 365 6.39 22.39 -0.55
N ASP A 366 5.65 22.93 -1.51
CA ASP A 366 4.94 24.20 -1.38
C ASP A 366 3.55 24.07 -2.01
N THR A 367 2.66 23.35 -1.32
CA THR A 367 1.29 23.10 -1.80
C THR A 367 0.40 24.35 -1.69
N GLU A 368 0.72 25.25 -0.78
CA GLU A 368 -0.05 26.46 -0.50
C GLU A 368 0.13 27.53 -1.60
N HIS A 369 1.35 27.67 -2.16
CA HIS A 369 1.65 28.61 -3.23
C HIS A 369 1.88 27.94 -4.61
N ASP A 370 1.61 26.64 -4.75
CA ASP A 370 1.55 25.99 -6.07
C ASP A 370 0.34 26.55 -6.84
N VAL A 371 0.63 27.49 -7.74
CA VAL A 371 -0.35 28.14 -8.64
C VAL A 371 -1.18 27.15 -9.45
N GLY A 372 -0.68 25.91 -9.67
CA GLY A 372 -1.42 24.84 -10.35
C GLY A 372 -2.60 24.28 -9.55
N THR A 373 -2.65 24.47 -8.23
CA THR A 373 -3.73 23.93 -7.37
C THR A 373 -5.09 24.62 -7.58
N SER A 374 -5.08 25.88 -8.04
CA SER A 374 -6.27 26.69 -8.27
C SER A 374 -6.69 26.78 -9.75
N ILE A 375 -5.82 26.33 -10.67
CA ILE A 375 -6.08 26.36 -12.12
C ILE A 375 -6.82 25.09 -12.51
N GLN A 376 -8.16 25.13 -12.42
CA GLN A 376 -9.00 24.08 -12.99
C GLN A 376 -9.25 24.34 -14.48
N THR A 377 -9.02 23.33 -15.31
CA THR A 377 -9.38 23.34 -16.73
C THR A 377 -10.83 22.86 -16.91
N PRO A 378 -11.62 23.42 -17.86
CA PRO A 378 -12.97 22.93 -18.14
C PRO A 378 -13.06 21.43 -18.49
N THR A 379 -11.94 20.86 -18.93
CA THR A 379 -11.75 19.44 -19.27
C THR A 379 -11.52 18.51 -18.07
N GLU A 380 -11.10 18.99 -16.89
CA GLU A 380 -10.99 18.13 -15.70
C GLU A 380 -12.35 17.65 -15.18
N SER A 381 -13.41 18.40 -15.48
CA SER A 381 -14.80 17.98 -15.23
C SER A 381 -15.40 17.17 -16.39
N SER A 382 -14.65 16.94 -17.48
CA SER A 382 -15.13 16.09 -18.57
C SER A 382 -15.04 14.63 -18.17
N ARG A 383 -16.18 13.93 -18.23
CA ARG A 383 -16.36 12.57 -17.68
C ARG A 383 -15.36 11.60 -18.30
N LEU A 384 -14.38 11.14 -17.52
CA LEU A 384 -13.67 9.88 -17.78
C LEU A 384 -14.74 8.77 -17.75
N GLN A 385 -15.02 8.12 -18.87
CA GLN A 385 -16.15 7.19 -19.00
C GLN A 385 -15.78 5.73 -18.75
N GLY A 386 -14.50 5.44 -18.47
CA GLY A 386 -14.09 4.14 -18.00
C GLY A 386 -12.64 4.07 -17.52
N THR A 387 -12.26 2.88 -17.07
CA THR A 387 -10.93 2.57 -16.54
C THR A 387 -9.79 2.87 -17.52
N SER A 388 -10.03 2.78 -18.84
CA SER A 388 -9.06 3.13 -19.88
C SER A 388 -8.69 4.62 -19.86
N ASP A 389 -9.66 5.51 -19.69
CA ASP A 389 -9.42 6.95 -19.63
C ASP A 389 -8.64 7.31 -18.36
N ILE A 390 -8.99 6.69 -17.22
CA ILE A 390 -8.28 6.84 -15.94
C ILE A 390 -6.83 6.34 -16.08
N ALA A 391 -6.63 5.18 -16.70
CA ALA A 391 -5.31 4.61 -16.95
C ALA A 391 -4.45 5.51 -17.85
N SER A 392 -5.00 6.08 -18.94
CA SER A 392 -4.25 7.00 -19.79
C SER A 392 -3.94 8.32 -19.07
N ALA A 393 -4.90 8.88 -18.33
CA ALA A 393 -4.70 10.12 -17.57
C ALA A 393 -3.70 9.95 -16.40
N ALA A 394 -3.67 8.78 -15.75
CA ALA A 394 -2.68 8.46 -14.72
C ALA A 394 -1.29 8.18 -15.33
N SER A 395 -1.24 7.47 -16.47
CA SER A 395 0.01 7.20 -17.20
C SER A 395 0.66 8.47 -17.69
N LYS A 396 -0.08 9.34 -18.40
CA LYS A 396 0.42 10.63 -18.89
C LYS A 396 0.95 11.51 -17.77
N ARG A 397 0.16 11.72 -16.71
CA ARG A 397 0.62 12.51 -15.55
C ARG A 397 1.88 11.94 -14.91
N ALA A 398 2.00 10.62 -14.78
CA ALA A 398 3.22 10.00 -14.25
C ALA A 398 4.40 10.07 -15.22
N GLN A 399 4.21 9.94 -16.53
CA GLN A 399 5.25 10.08 -17.55
C GLN A 399 5.75 11.52 -17.68
N GLU A 400 4.84 12.50 -17.67
CA GLU A 400 5.12 13.93 -17.63
C GLU A 400 5.89 14.28 -16.35
N ALA A 401 5.43 13.78 -15.20
CA ALA A 401 6.12 13.95 -13.93
C ALA A 401 7.53 13.35 -13.93
N LEU A 402 7.69 12.11 -14.41
CA LEU A 402 9.01 11.48 -14.58
C LEU A 402 9.89 12.25 -15.56
N ARG A 403 9.33 12.84 -16.62
CA ARG A 403 10.06 13.69 -17.56
C ARG A 403 10.50 15.00 -16.92
N SER A 404 9.65 15.63 -16.12
CA SER A 404 10.00 16.81 -15.34
C SER A 404 11.09 16.51 -14.31
N ILE A 405 11.06 15.36 -13.63
CA ILE A 405 12.16 14.90 -12.75
C ILE A 405 13.43 14.64 -13.56
N GLU A 406 13.34 13.98 -14.71
CA GLU A 406 14.49 13.66 -15.58
C GLU A 406 15.22 14.93 -16.05
N GLU A 407 14.49 15.92 -16.56
CA GLU A 407 15.08 17.19 -17.01
C GLU A 407 15.58 18.05 -15.83
N ALA A 408 14.87 18.05 -14.70
CA ALA A 408 15.34 18.72 -13.49
C ALA A 408 16.61 18.06 -12.92
N ALA A 409 16.72 16.73 -12.97
CA ALA A 409 17.91 15.99 -12.56
C ALA A 409 19.13 16.36 -13.42
N LYS A 410 18.94 16.54 -14.73
CA LYS A 410 20.00 17.04 -15.65
C LYS A 410 20.43 18.46 -15.29
N GLY A 411 19.47 19.35 -14.97
CA GLY A 411 19.76 20.70 -14.48
C GLY A 411 20.51 20.72 -13.14
N LEU A 412 20.41 19.65 -12.33
CA LEU A 412 21.21 19.42 -11.11
C LEU A 412 22.56 18.71 -11.37
N GLY A 413 22.94 18.49 -12.63
CA GLY A 413 24.16 17.76 -12.98
C GLY A 413 24.13 16.29 -12.53
N CYS A 414 22.95 15.67 -12.47
CA CYS A 414 22.73 14.23 -12.35
C CYS A 414 22.35 13.68 -13.73
N SER A 415 22.47 12.37 -13.98
CA SER A 415 22.15 11.83 -15.31
C SER A 415 20.65 11.82 -15.62
N GLY A 416 19.80 11.71 -14.59
CA GLY A 416 18.36 11.45 -14.75
C GLY A 416 18.02 10.04 -15.24
N ALA A 417 19.02 9.18 -15.47
CA ALA A 417 18.89 7.91 -16.17
C ALA A 417 17.92 6.92 -15.48
N ASP A 418 17.80 6.95 -14.15
CA ASP A 418 16.84 6.11 -13.43
C ASP A 418 15.39 6.52 -13.76
N PHE A 419 15.10 7.83 -13.81
CA PHE A 419 13.77 8.36 -14.13
C PHE A 419 13.46 8.20 -15.61
N GLU A 420 14.45 8.35 -16.49
CA GLU A 420 14.34 7.98 -17.90
C GLU A 420 14.02 6.48 -18.07
N THR A 421 14.71 5.60 -17.34
CA THR A 421 14.47 4.15 -17.35
C THR A 421 13.06 3.81 -16.88
N ILE A 422 12.61 4.40 -15.76
CA ILE A 422 11.25 4.24 -15.25
C ILE A 422 10.22 4.79 -16.26
N ARG A 423 10.49 5.92 -16.91
CA ARG A 423 9.61 6.53 -17.93
C ARG A 423 9.48 5.65 -19.18
N TYR A 424 10.57 5.05 -19.68
CA TYR A 424 10.49 4.10 -20.79
C TYR A 424 9.72 2.83 -20.40
N ALA A 425 10.02 2.26 -19.23
CA ALA A 425 9.25 1.14 -18.69
C ALA A 425 7.76 1.50 -18.51
N LEU A 426 7.46 2.77 -18.21
CA LEU A 426 6.10 3.27 -18.08
C LEU A 426 5.36 3.47 -19.42
N TYR A 427 6.06 3.69 -20.54
CA TYR A 427 5.41 3.62 -21.86
C TYR A 427 5.04 2.18 -22.22
N ASP A 428 5.93 1.21 -21.96
CA ASP A 428 5.62 -0.21 -22.16
C ASP A 428 4.46 -0.65 -21.25
N ILE A 429 4.45 -0.21 -19.99
CA ILE A 429 3.36 -0.48 -19.03
C ILE A 429 2.06 0.21 -19.46
N GLU A 430 2.06 1.50 -19.83
CA GLU A 430 0.86 2.18 -20.32
C GLU A 430 0.30 1.46 -21.54
N ARG A 431 1.17 1.18 -22.52
CA ARG A 431 0.80 0.45 -23.73
C ARG A 431 0.14 -0.87 -23.33
N ASP A 432 0.83 -1.74 -22.60
CA ASP A 432 0.31 -3.06 -22.23
C ASP A 432 -0.99 -2.98 -21.41
N LEU A 433 -1.10 -2.01 -20.49
CA LEU A 433 -2.27 -1.78 -19.66
C LEU A 433 -3.48 -1.31 -20.47
N LEU A 434 -3.33 -0.28 -21.30
CA LEU A 434 -4.40 0.25 -22.15
C LEU A 434 -4.85 -0.80 -23.18
N LEU A 435 -3.92 -1.59 -23.72
CA LEU A 435 -4.26 -2.69 -24.62
C LEU A 435 -5.05 -3.79 -23.90
N LEU A 436 -4.71 -4.14 -22.66
CA LEU A 436 -5.48 -5.10 -21.86
C LEU A 436 -6.85 -4.53 -21.45
N LEU A 437 -6.97 -3.23 -21.19
CA LEU A 437 -8.26 -2.58 -20.92
C LEU A 437 -9.15 -2.48 -22.15
N LEU A 438 -8.58 -2.25 -23.34
CA LEU A 438 -9.30 -2.21 -24.62
C LEU A 438 -9.69 -3.61 -25.12
N LYS A 439 -8.78 -4.58 -25.01
CA LYS A 439 -9.00 -5.96 -25.45
C LYS A 439 -9.88 -6.74 -24.47
N GLY A 440 -9.73 -6.46 -23.18
CA GLY A 440 -10.22 -7.32 -22.10
C GLY A 440 -9.29 -8.50 -21.84
N ILE A 441 -9.65 -9.28 -20.83
CA ILE A 441 -9.04 -10.57 -20.51
C ILE A 441 -10.06 -11.66 -20.86
N PRO A 442 -9.66 -12.79 -21.47
CA PRO A 442 -10.59 -13.86 -21.86
C PRO A 442 -11.33 -14.48 -20.67
N ASP A 443 -12.54 -14.01 -20.40
CA ASP A 443 -13.51 -14.64 -19.49
C ASP A 443 -14.46 -15.54 -20.30
N TRP A 444 -13.94 -16.71 -20.67
CA TRP A 444 -14.65 -17.73 -21.46
C TRP A 444 -14.77 -19.04 -20.67
N PRO A 445 -15.79 -19.18 -19.79
CA PRO A 445 -16.07 -20.46 -19.11
C PRO A 445 -16.24 -21.60 -20.11
N LEU A 446 -16.89 -21.34 -21.25
CA LEU A 446 -17.05 -22.26 -22.37
C LEU A 446 -16.63 -21.60 -23.69
N CYS A 447 -15.76 -22.27 -24.42
CA CYS A 447 -15.35 -21.95 -25.79
C CYS A 447 -15.72 -23.12 -26.72
N ILE A 448 -16.29 -22.82 -27.89
CA ILE A 448 -16.83 -23.85 -28.79
C ILE A 448 -16.04 -23.85 -30.11
N LEU A 449 -15.31 -24.95 -30.35
CA LEU A 449 -14.59 -25.22 -31.59
C LEU A 449 -15.60 -25.69 -32.64
N ILE A 450 -15.81 -24.85 -33.65
CA ILE A 450 -16.85 -25.01 -34.66
C ILE A 450 -16.25 -25.15 -36.07
N SER A 451 -16.85 -26.03 -36.86
CA SER A 451 -16.58 -26.19 -38.28
C SER A 451 -17.81 -26.78 -38.97
N GLU A 452 -17.98 -26.54 -40.26
CA GLU A 452 -19.15 -26.98 -41.05
C GLU A 452 -19.32 -28.51 -40.97
N GLU A 453 -18.21 -29.27 -41.09
CA GLU A 453 -18.19 -30.74 -40.99
C GLU A 453 -18.74 -31.30 -39.66
N LEU A 454 -18.66 -30.53 -38.57
CA LEU A 454 -19.12 -30.97 -37.25
C LEU A 454 -20.60 -30.63 -36.98
N CYS A 455 -21.21 -29.76 -37.78
CA CYS A 455 -22.57 -29.27 -37.62
C CYS A 455 -23.56 -30.22 -38.32
N LEU A 456 -23.76 -31.41 -37.74
CA LEU A 456 -24.45 -32.53 -38.42
C LEU A 456 -25.97 -32.36 -38.57
N HIS A 457 -26.62 -31.63 -37.65
CA HIS A 457 -28.09 -31.59 -37.54
C HIS A 457 -28.72 -30.20 -37.80
N LYS A 458 -27.96 -29.13 -37.58
CA LYS A 458 -28.35 -27.73 -37.84
C LYS A 458 -27.24 -27.05 -38.63
N SER A 459 -27.55 -26.04 -39.44
CA SER A 459 -26.50 -25.27 -40.13
C SER A 459 -25.59 -24.57 -39.13
N ILE A 460 -24.32 -24.36 -39.47
CA ILE A 460 -23.35 -23.70 -38.60
C ILE A 460 -23.84 -22.34 -38.06
N ARG A 461 -24.69 -21.63 -38.83
CA ARG A 461 -25.29 -20.34 -38.44
C ARG A 461 -26.37 -20.50 -37.38
N GLU A 462 -27.13 -21.59 -37.40
CA GLU A 462 -28.10 -21.90 -36.35
C GLU A 462 -27.38 -22.32 -35.07
N VAL A 463 -26.33 -23.15 -35.18
CA VAL A 463 -25.46 -23.52 -34.05
C VAL A 463 -24.90 -22.26 -33.37
N VAL A 464 -24.35 -21.29 -34.12
CA VAL A 464 -23.82 -20.03 -33.55
C VAL A 464 -24.89 -19.23 -32.78
N ARG A 465 -26.14 -19.17 -33.26
CA ARG A 465 -27.24 -18.49 -32.55
C ARG A 465 -27.65 -19.24 -31.28
N ASP A 466 -27.74 -20.56 -31.36
CA ASP A 466 -28.15 -21.41 -30.24
C ASP A 466 -27.13 -21.34 -29.10
N ILE A 467 -25.82 -21.44 -29.40
CA ILE A 467 -24.78 -21.39 -28.36
C ILE A 467 -24.65 -20.00 -27.73
N ALA A 468 -24.87 -18.92 -28.49
CA ALA A 468 -24.92 -17.56 -27.96
C ALA A 468 -26.12 -17.38 -27.00
N ARG A 469 -27.31 -17.86 -27.40
CA ARG A 469 -28.52 -17.86 -26.55
C ARG A 469 -28.35 -18.71 -25.29
N ALA A 470 -27.52 -19.75 -25.34
CA ALA A 470 -27.18 -20.61 -24.20
C ALA A 470 -26.10 -20.00 -23.28
N GLY A 471 -25.55 -18.83 -23.61
CA GLY A 471 -24.61 -18.09 -22.76
C GLY A 471 -23.12 -18.38 -22.99
N ALA A 472 -22.75 -19.14 -24.03
CA ALA A 472 -21.35 -19.22 -24.45
C ALA A 472 -20.85 -17.82 -24.86
N ARG A 473 -19.55 -17.57 -24.67
CA ARG A 473 -18.93 -16.26 -24.94
C ARG A 473 -17.83 -16.30 -26.01
N CYS A 474 -17.41 -17.48 -26.45
CA CYS A 474 -16.36 -17.62 -27.45
C CYS A 474 -16.63 -18.78 -28.41
N ILE A 475 -16.37 -18.54 -29.70
CA ILE A 475 -16.22 -19.59 -30.71
C ILE A 475 -14.79 -19.60 -31.25
N GLN A 476 -14.32 -20.78 -31.62
CA GLN A 476 -13.09 -20.97 -32.38
C GLN A 476 -13.43 -21.61 -33.74
N ILE A 477 -13.30 -20.86 -34.83
CA ILE A 477 -13.59 -21.35 -36.18
C ILE A 477 -12.39 -22.18 -36.66
N ARG A 478 -12.66 -23.43 -37.05
CA ARG A 478 -11.63 -24.45 -37.27
C ARG A 478 -11.84 -25.27 -38.54
N GLU A 479 -11.83 -24.59 -39.68
CA GLU A 479 -11.90 -25.25 -40.98
C GLU A 479 -10.55 -25.86 -41.40
N LYS A 480 -10.53 -27.17 -41.63
CA LYS A 480 -9.32 -27.91 -42.05
C LYS A 480 -9.28 -28.23 -43.54
N THR A 481 -10.45 -28.31 -44.19
CA THR A 481 -10.64 -28.86 -45.54
C THR A 481 -10.98 -27.79 -46.58
N MET A 482 -11.46 -26.62 -46.15
CA MET A 482 -11.76 -25.50 -47.03
C MET A 482 -10.50 -24.89 -47.67
N SER A 483 -10.63 -24.38 -48.90
CA SER A 483 -9.56 -23.59 -49.51
C SER A 483 -9.37 -22.27 -48.77
N GLY A 484 -8.20 -21.64 -48.93
CA GLY A 484 -7.94 -20.34 -48.30
C GLY A 484 -8.90 -19.22 -48.72
N ARG A 485 -9.50 -19.30 -49.91
CA ARG A 485 -10.53 -18.36 -50.37
C ARG A 485 -11.86 -18.63 -49.66
N ASP A 486 -12.31 -19.87 -49.69
CA ASP A 486 -13.63 -20.25 -49.19
C ASP A 486 -13.67 -20.10 -47.66
N PHE A 487 -12.58 -20.46 -46.97
CA PHE A 487 -12.45 -20.25 -45.53
C PHE A 487 -12.48 -18.75 -45.19
N LEU A 488 -11.85 -17.87 -45.97
CA LEU A 488 -11.92 -16.43 -45.71
C LEU A 488 -13.34 -15.88 -45.85
N GLU A 489 -14.06 -16.26 -46.92
CA GLU A 489 -15.45 -15.84 -47.13
C GLU A 489 -16.38 -16.38 -46.03
N HIS A 490 -16.19 -17.65 -45.66
CA HIS A 490 -16.93 -18.32 -44.60
C HIS A 490 -16.67 -17.70 -43.22
N ALA A 491 -15.40 -17.52 -42.85
CA ALA A 491 -14.97 -16.91 -41.58
C ALA A 491 -15.47 -15.47 -41.44
N THR A 492 -15.45 -14.68 -42.53
CA THR A 492 -15.99 -13.31 -42.53
C THR A 492 -17.48 -13.30 -42.17
N LYS A 493 -18.29 -14.17 -42.81
CA LYS A 493 -19.72 -14.27 -42.54
C LYS A 493 -20.04 -14.77 -41.12
N LEU A 494 -19.25 -15.72 -40.60
CA LEU A 494 -19.40 -16.20 -39.23
C LEU A 494 -18.95 -15.18 -38.19
N THR A 495 -17.88 -14.42 -38.47
CA THR A 495 -17.37 -13.40 -37.54
C THR A 495 -18.43 -12.32 -37.31
N THR A 496 -19.02 -11.78 -38.39
CA THR A 496 -20.15 -10.83 -38.27
C THR A 496 -21.32 -11.41 -37.48
N LEU A 497 -21.77 -12.62 -37.82
CA LEU A 497 -22.90 -13.26 -37.12
C LEU A 497 -22.63 -13.48 -35.62
N ALA A 498 -21.41 -13.85 -35.26
CA ALA A 498 -21.00 -14.07 -33.88
C ALA A 498 -20.90 -12.75 -33.10
N HIS A 499 -20.33 -11.70 -33.70
CA HIS A 499 -20.28 -10.35 -33.15
C HIS A 499 -21.68 -9.76 -32.92
N ASP A 500 -22.62 -9.96 -33.85
CA ASP A 500 -24.04 -9.57 -33.70
C ASP A 500 -24.71 -10.21 -32.47
N HIS A 501 -24.18 -11.31 -31.95
CA HIS A 501 -24.67 -12.04 -30.77
C HIS A 501 -23.72 -11.94 -29.56
N GLY A 502 -22.71 -11.07 -29.59
CA GLY A 502 -21.79 -10.84 -28.47
C GLY A 502 -20.76 -11.94 -28.22
N LEU A 503 -20.51 -12.83 -29.18
CA LEU A 503 -19.49 -13.88 -29.10
C LEU A 503 -18.11 -13.36 -29.54
N SER A 504 -17.06 -13.65 -28.77
CA SER A 504 -15.67 -13.54 -29.24
C SER A 504 -15.37 -14.60 -30.29
N VAL A 505 -14.59 -14.25 -31.31
CA VAL A 505 -14.27 -15.11 -32.46
C VAL A 505 -12.77 -15.32 -32.56
N ILE A 506 -12.35 -16.57 -32.49
CA ILE A 506 -10.95 -16.97 -32.67
C ILE A 506 -10.80 -17.81 -33.95
N ILE A 507 -9.82 -17.49 -34.78
CA ILE A 507 -9.45 -18.34 -35.93
C ILE A 507 -8.38 -19.34 -35.51
N ASN A 508 -8.55 -20.62 -35.87
CA ASN A 508 -7.53 -21.64 -35.66
C ASN A 508 -6.42 -21.52 -36.74
N ASP A 509 -5.17 -21.44 -36.31
CA ASP A 509 -3.89 -21.43 -37.05
C ASP A 509 -3.65 -20.26 -38.03
N ARG A 510 -4.70 -19.69 -38.63
CA ARG A 510 -4.63 -18.75 -39.76
C ARG A 510 -4.70 -17.27 -39.35
N ILE A 511 -3.52 -16.70 -39.05
CA ILE A 511 -3.32 -15.27 -38.72
C ILE A 511 -3.84 -14.32 -39.82
N ASP A 512 -3.60 -14.66 -41.08
CA ASP A 512 -4.00 -13.88 -42.25
C ASP A 512 -5.53 -13.78 -42.37
N ILE A 513 -6.23 -14.89 -42.16
CA ILE A 513 -7.70 -14.90 -42.14
C ILE A 513 -8.21 -14.11 -40.93
N ALA A 514 -7.64 -14.30 -39.74
CA ALA A 514 -8.03 -13.57 -38.52
C ALA A 514 -7.98 -12.04 -38.70
N LEU A 515 -6.94 -11.54 -39.36
CA LEU A 515 -6.80 -10.12 -39.70
C LEU A 515 -7.90 -9.65 -40.67
N ILE A 516 -8.09 -10.35 -41.79
CA ILE A 516 -8.98 -9.88 -42.87
C ILE A 516 -10.46 -9.99 -42.47
N CYS A 517 -10.86 -11.03 -41.74
CA CYS A 517 -12.23 -11.17 -41.24
C CYS A 517 -12.52 -10.35 -39.96
N ASN A 518 -11.51 -9.65 -39.43
CA ASN A 518 -11.57 -8.90 -38.17
C ASN A 518 -11.96 -9.75 -36.93
N ALA A 519 -11.66 -11.05 -36.92
CA ALA A 519 -11.83 -11.90 -35.73
C ALA A 519 -11.05 -11.34 -34.54
N ASP A 520 -11.49 -11.65 -33.32
CA ASP A 520 -10.89 -11.13 -32.08
C ASP A 520 -9.51 -11.71 -31.80
N GLY A 521 -9.14 -12.84 -32.40
CA GLY A 521 -7.81 -13.40 -32.27
C GLY A 521 -7.53 -14.66 -33.08
N VAL A 522 -6.39 -15.26 -32.79
CA VAL A 522 -5.93 -16.54 -33.35
C VAL A 522 -5.63 -17.55 -32.23
N HIS A 523 -5.78 -18.84 -32.51
CA HIS A 523 -5.23 -19.91 -31.68
C HIS A 523 -4.18 -20.68 -32.48
N LEU A 524 -3.05 -21.00 -31.87
CA LEU A 524 -1.90 -21.60 -32.54
C LEU A 524 -1.52 -22.92 -31.85
N GLY A 525 -1.20 -23.95 -32.64
CA GLY A 525 -0.56 -25.19 -32.20
C GLY A 525 0.89 -25.00 -31.76
N GLN A 526 1.62 -26.09 -31.54
CA GLN A 526 3.06 -26.01 -31.21
C GLN A 526 3.94 -25.81 -32.45
N ASP A 527 3.49 -26.30 -33.61
CA ASP A 527 4.25 -26.28 -34.88
C ASP A 527 3.91 -25.06 -35.76
N ASP A 528 2.94 -24.24 -35.34
CA ASP A 528 2.53 -23.00 -36.00
C ASP A 528 3.44 -21.81 -35.64
N PHE A 529 3.21 -20.66 -36.29
CA PHE A 529 3.94 -19.41 -36.06
C PHE A 529 4.26 -19.16 -34.57
N PRO A 530 5.50 -18.78 -34.22
CA PRO A 530 5.86 -18.34 -32.87
C PRO A 530 4.97 -17.20 -32.36
N ILE A 531 4.71 -17.16 -31.04
CA ILE A 531 3.78 -16.17 -30.43
C ILE A 531 4.25 -14.74 -30.72
N ASN A 532 5.55 -14.47 -30.62
CA ASN A 532 6.12 -13.15 -30.91
C ASN A 532 5.91 -12.74 -32.38
N THR A 533 6.10 -13.65 -33.35
CA THR A 533 5.81 -13.38 -34.77
C THR A 533 4.33 -13.12 -35.01
N ALA A 534 3.45 -13.92 -34.40
CA ALA A 534 2.01 -13.71 -34.47
C ALA A 534 1.59 -12.36 -33.86
N ARG A 535 2.20 -11.95 -32.73
CA ARG A 535 1.98 -10.65 -32.08
C ARG A 535 2.40 -9.47 -32.97
N THR A 536 3.52 -9.59 -33.68
CA THR A 536 3.95 -8.56 -34.65
C THR A 536 2.97 -8.39 -35.80
N LEU A 537 2.34 -9.47 -36.27
CA LEU A 537 1.38 -9.44 -37.39
C LEU A 537 -0.03 -9.00 -36.97
N LEU A 538 -0.55 -9.55 -35.87
CA LEU A 538 -1.88 -9.25 -35.34
C LEU A 538 -1.97 -7.91 -34.62
N GLY A 539 -0.82 -7.38 -34.24
CA GLY A 539 -0.73 -6.27 -33.32
C GLY A 539 -1.21 -6.64 -31.90
N PRO A 540 -1.35 -5.63 -31.04
CA PRO A 540 -1.55 -5.85 -29.62
C PRO A 540 -3.01 -6.14 -29.20
N SER A 541 -3.99 -5.63 -29.96
CA SER A 541 -5.41 -5.64 -29.58
C SER A 541 -6.14 -6.96 -29.85
N LYS A 542 -5.52 -7.90 -30.56
CA LYS A 542 -6.07 -9.23 -30.84
C LYS A 542 -5.57 -10.28 -29.83
N TYR A 543 -6.39 -11.29 -29.57
CA TYR A 543 -6.04 -12.43 -28.73
C TYR A 543 -5.09 -13.39 -29.44
N ILE A 544 -4.11 -13.95 -28.71
CA ILE A 544 -3.26 -15.04 -29.18
C ILE A 544 -3.35 -16.20 -28.18
N GLY A 545 -3.98 -17.29 -28.61
CA GLY A 545 -4.02 -18.55 -27.89
C GLY A 545 -2.86 -19.48 -28.27
N ARG A 546 -2.37 -20.29 -27.33
CA ARG A 546 -1.43 -21.39 -27.61
C ARG A 546 -1.96 -22.72 -27.07
N SER A 547 -1.85 -23.79 -27.85
CA SER A 547 -2.06 -25.16 -27.38
C SER A 547 -0.86 -25.64 -26.55
N CYS A 548 -1.10 -26.11 -25.33
CA CYS A 548 -0.09 -26.58 -24.38
C CYS A 548 -0.46 -27.97 -23.83
N SER A 549 0.56 -28.76 -23.46
CA SER A 549 0.38 -30.09 -22.85
C SER A 549 1.21 -30.30 -21.57
N THR A 550 1.89 -29.26 -21.09
CA THR A 550 2.70 -29.30 -19.86
C THR A 550 2.70 -27.94 -19.16
N ILE A 551 2.94 -27.92 -17.84
CA ILE A 551 3.15 -26.68 -17.06
C ILE A 551 4.31 -25.84 -17.63
N LYS A 552 5.37 -26.48 -18.14
CA LYS A 552 6.49 -25.80 -18.79
C LYS A 552 6.02 -25.01 -20.03
N GLN A 553 5.26 -25.65 -20.92
CA GLN A 553 4.72 -24.98 -22.11
C GLN A 553 3.72 -23.86 -21.77
N LEU A 554 2.94 -23.98 -20.69
CA LEU A 554 2.08 -22.88 -20.22
C LEU A 554 2.92 -21.65 -19.83
N ARG A 555 3.94 -21.85 -19.00
CA ARG A 555 4.85 -20.77 -18.58
C ARG A 555 5.56 -20.14 -19.79
N GLU A 556 6.12 -20.97 -20.68
CA GLU A 556 6.77 -20.49 -21.91
C GLU A 556 5.79 -19.70 -22.81
N ALA A 557 4.55 -20.15 -22.96
CA ALA A 557 3.54 -19.46 -23.77
C ALA A 557 3.15 -18.09 -23.18
N PHE A 558 2.87 -18.02 -21.87
CA PHE A 558 2.55 -16.76 -21.21
C PHE A 558 3.74 -15.79 -21.19
N VAL A 559 4.98 -16.28 -21.00
CA VAL A 559 6.20 -15.45 -21.11
C VAL A 559 6.40 -14.90 -22.53
N GLN A 560 6.03 -15.65 -23.57
CA GLN A 560 6.07 -15.18 -24.96
C GLN A 560 4.90 -14.27 -25.36
N GLY A 561 3.93 -14.01 -24.47
CA GLY A 561 2.81 -13.08 -24.71
C GLY A 561 1.54 -13.72 -25.29
N ALA A 562 1.29 -15.00 -25.00
CA ALA A 562 -0.04 -15.61 -25.17
C ALA A 562 -1.03 -14.97 -24.19
N ASP A 563 -2.24 -14.71 -24.67
CA ASP A 563 -3.32 -14.14 -23.86
C ASP A 563 -4.14 -15.22 -23.14
N TYR A 564 -4.17 -16.43 -23.70
CA TYR A 564 -4.75 -17.61 -23.07
C TYR A 564 -4.07 -18.89 -23.57
N CYS A 565 -4.23 -20.00 -22.83
CA CYS A 565 -3.72 -21.30 -23.26
C CYS A 565 -4.80 -22.39 -23.30
N GLY A 566 -4.76 -23.25 -24.33
CA GLY A 566 -5.57 -24.46 -24.39
C GLY A 566 -4.78 -25.65 -23.84
N LEU A 567 -5.20 -26.22 -22.71
CA LEU A 567 -4.46 -27.28 -22.01
C LEU A 567 -5.08 -28.65 -22.29
N GLY A 568 -4.34 -29.53 -22.97
CA GLY A 568 -4.83 -30.87 -23.30
C GLY A 568 -3.88 -31.74 -24.12
N PRO A 569 -4.23 -33.03 -24.32
CA PRO A 569 -5.58 -33.59 -24.17
C PRO A 569 -5.90 -34.06 -22.75
N ILE A 570 -7.08 -33.71 -22.24
CA ILE A 570 -7.56 -34.18 -20.93
C ILE A 570 -8.16 -35.59 -21.05
N PHE A 571 -9.12 -35.77 -21.96
CA PHE A 571 -9.84 -37.04 -22.18
C PHE A 571 -9.70 -37.53 -23.65
N PRO A 572 -10.05 -38.80 -23.95
CA PRO A 572 -10.08 -39.31 -25.31
C PRO A 572 -11.01 -38.46 -26.20
N SER A 573 -10.58 -38.09 -27.40
CA SER A 573 -11.38 -37.29 -28.34
C SER A 573 -11.60 -38.05 -29.65
N THR A 574 -12.85 -38.02 -30.12
CA THR A 574 -13.24 -38.49 -31.46
C THR A 574 -12.75 -37.58 -32.58
N THR A 575 -12.41 -36.31 -32.30
CA THR A 575 -12.03 -35.30 -33.30
C THR A 575 -10.52 -35.24 -33.62
N LYS A 576 -9.68 -35.74 -32.72
CA LYS A 576 -8.22 -35.95 -32.94
C LYS A 576 -7.68 -36.96 -31.92
N VAL A 577 -7.40 -38.18 -32.37
CA VAL A 577 -6.74 -39.19 -31.53
C VAL A 577 -5.34 -38.72 -31.13
N LYS A 578 -5.06 -38.70 -29.82
CA LYS A 578 -3.73 -38.43 -29.25
C LYS A 578 -3.40 -39.57 -28.27
N PRO A 579 -2.20 -40.18 -28.33
CA PRO A 579 -1.89 -41.38 -27.56
C PRO A 579 -1.67 -41.11 -26.06
N ASN A 580 -1.15 -39.93 -25.70
CA ASN A 580 -0.84 -39.57 -24.32
C ASN A 580 -1.92 -38.61 -23.79
N LEU A 581 -2.78 -39.13 -22.92
CA LEU A 581 -3.78 -38.34 -22.18
C LEU A 581 -3.19 -37.80 -20.89
N LEU A 582 -3.47 -36.54 -20.58
CA LEU A 582 -2.94 -35.84 -19.42
C LEU A 582 -3.84 -35.99 -18.18
N GLY A 583 -5.14 -36.20 -18.41
CA GLY A 583 -6.15 -36.32 -17.36
C GLY A 583 -6.33 -35.06 -16.51
N VAL A 584 -7.23 -35.14 -15.52
CA VAL A 584 -7.52 -34.03 -14.60
C VAL A 584 -6.43 -33.80 -13.55
N GLY A 585 -5.46 -34.71 -13.41
CA GLY A 585 -4.30 -34.54 -12.52
C GLY A 585 -3.49 -33.29 -12.87
N LEU A 586 -3.20 -33.08 -14.16
CA LEU A 586 -2.48 -31.89 -14.63
C LEU A 586 -3.25 -30.59 -14.38
N LEU A 587 -4.59 -30.63 -14.41
CA LEU A 587 -5.43 -29.46 -14.11
C LEU A 587 -5.28 -29.08 -12.62
N ASN A 588 -5.36 -30.05 -11.71
CA ASN A 588 -5.13 -29.84 -10.29
C ASN A 588 -3.71 -29.32 -10.01
N ASP A 589 -2.69 -29.83 -10.71
CA ASP A 589 -1.32 -29.34 -10.56
C ASP A 589 -1.18 -27.89 -11.02
N VAL A 590 -1.82 -27.50 -12.13
CA VAL A 590 -1.86 -26.10 -12.58
C VAL A 590 -2.54 -25.20 -11.54
N MET A 591 -3.67 -25.61 -10.96
CA MET A 591 -4.40 -24.80 -9.98
C MET A 591 -3.67 -24.65 -8.63
N ARG A 592 -2.67 -25.49 -8.34
CA ARG A 592 -1.74 -25.33 -7.20
C ARG A 592 -0.61 -24.32 -7.44
N ASN A 593 -0.44 -23.82 -8.67
CA ASN A 593 0.63 -22.88 -9.01
C ASN A 593 0.09 -21.43 -9.00
N GLU A 594 0.54 -20.62 -8.04
CA GLU A 594 0.15 -19.21 -7.87
C GLU A 594 0.39 -18.34 -9.14
N ASP A 595 1.38 -18.66 -9.96
CA ASP A 595 1.68 -17.91 -11.20
C ASP A 595 0.76 -18.27 -12.39
N LEU A 596 -0.01 -19.37 -12.27
CA LEU A 596 -0.83 -19.94 -13.33
C LEU A 596 -2.33 -20.00 -13.00
N LYS A 597 -2.73 -20.20 -11.74
CA LYS A 597 -4.14 -20.46 -11.36
C LYS A 597 -5.13 -19.38 -11.84
N ASP A 598 -4.70 -18.12 -11.89
CA ASP A 598 -5.51 -16.96 -12.30
C ASP A 598 -5.34 -16.61 -13.79
N ARG A 599 -4.62 -17.44 -14.57
CA ARG A 599 -4.39 -17.20 -16.00
C ARG A 599 -5.57 -17.69 -16.86
N PRO A 600 -5.93 -16.98 -17.94
CA PRO A 600 -6.95 -17.45 -18.87
C PRO A 600 -6.54 -18.77 -19.53
N MET A 601 -7.27 -19.85 -19.23
CA MET A 601 -6.97 -21.19 -19.72
C MET A 601 -8.24 -21.97 -20.03
N LEU A 602 -8.17 -22.82 -21.05
CA LEU A 602 -9.25 -23.70 -21.48
C LEU A 602 -8.77 -25.15 -21.44
N ALA A 603 -9.38 -25.99 -20.60
CA ALA A 603 -9.18 -27.43 -20.66
C ALA A 603 -9.78 -27.97 -21.97
N ILE A 604 -9.07 -28.82 -22.71
CA ILE A 604 -9.49 -29.26 -24.06
C ILE A 604 -9.25 -30.75 -24.33
N SER A 605 -10.02 -31.31 -25.27
CA SER A 605 -10.06 -32.71 -25.73
C SER A 605 -10.90 -33.63 -24.85
N GLY A 606 -11.95 -34.19 -25.47
CA GLY A 606 -12.80 -35.25 -24.89
C GLY A 606 -13.74 -34.80 -23.77
N ILE A 607 -13.88 -33.49 -23.56
CA ILE A 607 -14.79 -32.93 -22.56
C ILE A 607 -16.20 -32.88 -23.15
N ASN A 608 -17.17 -33.46 -22.43
CA ASN A 608 -18.58 -33.53 -22.76
C ASN A 608 -19.44 -33.42 -21.48
N THR A 609 -20.75 -33.62 -21.59
CA THR A 609 -21.72 -33.56 -20.47
C THR A 609 -21.41 -34.51 -19.31
N ASP A 610 -20.72 -35.62 -19.59
CA ASP A 610 -20.48 -36.72 -18.66
C ASP A 610 -19.10 -36.60 -17.98
N THR A 611 -18.15 -35.92 -18.63
CA THR A 611 -16.76 -35.75 -18.14
C THR A 611 -16.49 -34.36 -17.56
N ILE A 612 -17.30 -33.35 -17.87
CA ILE A 612 -17.08 -31.96 -17.44
C ILE A 612 -17.06 -31.78 -15.91
N ASP A 613 -17.82 -32.57 -15.15
CA ASP A 613 -17.87 -32.45 -13.68
C ASP A 613 -16.49 -32.69 -13.04
N GLN A 614 -15.68 -33.57 -13.65
CA GLN A 614 -14.31 -33.85 -13.20
C GLN A 614 -13.36 -32.66 -13.45
N VAL A 615 -13.67 -31.79 -14.41
CA VAL A 615 -12.92 -30.56 -14.72
C VAL A 615 -13.38 -29.41 -13.82
N VAL A 616 -14.70 -29.28 -13.61
CA VAL A 616 -15.29 -28.31 -12.67
C VAL A 616 -14.76 -28.54 -11.26
N ALA A 617 -14.65 -29.81 -10.83
CA ALA A 617 -14.12 -30.19 -9.52
C ALA A 617 -12.65 -29.78 -9.28
N THR A 618 -11.85 -29.49 -10.31
CA THR A 618 -10.49 -28.96 -10.11
C THR A 618 -10.45 -27.43 -10.00
N GLY A 619 -11.59 -26.74 -10.14
CA GLY A 619 -11.67 -25.28 -10.18
C GLY A 619 -11.09 -24.63 -11.45
N PHE A 620 -10.85 -25.39 -12.53
CA PHE A 620 -10.19 -24.87 -13.73
C PHE A 620 -11.00 -23.73 -14.38
N PRO A 621 -10.37 -22.65 -14.89
CA PRO A 621 -11.09 -21.43 -15.27
C PRO A 621 -12.12 -21.63 -16.38
N GLY A 622 -11.83 -22.41 -17.43
CA GLY A 622 -12.77 -22.68 -18.52
C GLY A 622 -12.48 -23.94 -19.32
N VAL A 623 -13.37 -24.23 -20.27
CA VAL A 623 -13.39 -25.47 -21.07
C VAL A 623 -13.56 -25.14 -22.56
N ALA A 624 -12.86 -25.89 -23.41
CA ALA A 624 -13.07 -25.89 -24.85
C ALA A 624 -13.66 -27.22 -25.34
N VAL A 625 -14.86 -27.16 -25.93
CA VAL A 625 -15.58 -28.32 -26.50
C VAL A 625 -15.75 -28.18 -28.01
N SER A 626 -16.22 -29.25 -28.67
CA SER A 626 -16.45 -29.25 -30.12
C SER A 626 -17.68 -30.11 -30.47
N SER A 627 -17.49 -31.38 -30.84
CA SER A 627 -18.59 -32.31 -31.18
C SER A 627 -19.65 -32.49 -30.07
N ALA A 628 -19.28 -32.30 -28.80
CA ALA A 628 -20.19 -32.33 -27.65
C ALA A 628 -21.29 -31.24 -27.70
N VAL A 629 -21.17 -30.25 -28.59
CA VAL A 629 -22.23 -29.26 -28.88
C VAL A 629 -22.58 -29.29 -30.36
N CYS A 630 -21.60 -29.11 -31.25
CA CYS A 630 -21.83 -28.92 -32.69
C CYS A 630 -22.51 -30.13 -33.36
N SER A 631 -22.23 -31.35 -32.88
CA SER A 631 -22.70 -32.60 -33.49
C SER A 631 -23.93 -33.18 -32.78
N THR A 632 -24.66 -32.36 -32.02
CA THR A 632 -25.89 -32.75 -31.29
C THR A 632 -27.14 -32.32 -32.06
N GLU A 633 -28.27 -32.97 -31.81
CA GLU A 633 -29.57 -32.56 -32.38
C GLU A 633 -30.03 -31.21 -31.83
N ASP A 634 -29.74 -30.91 -30.56
CA ASP A 634 -30.00 -29.60 -29.96
C ASP A 634 -28.76 -28.96 -29.30
N PRO A 635 -28.00 -28.17 -30.08
CA PRO A 635 -26.85 -27.41 -29.60
C PRO A 635 -27.18 -26.39 -28.50
N TYR A 636 -28.43 -25.92 -28.38
CA TYR A 636 -28.83 -24.97 -27.33
C TYR A 636 -28.78 -25.66 -25.96
N GLU A 637 -29.53 -26.76 -25.78
CA GLU A 637 -29.56 -27.50 -24.51
C GLU A 637 -28.20 -28.13 -24.18
N ALA A 638 -27.47 -28.65 -25.18
CA ALA A 638 -26.12 -29.18 -24.98
C ALA A 638 -25.14 -28.09 -24.47
N CYS A 639 -25.16 -26.89 -25.07
CA CYS A 639 -24.33 -25.77 -24.63
C CYS A 639 -24.75 -25.26 -23.24
N LYS A 640 -26.04 -25.14 -23.00
CA LYS A 640 -26.62 -24.65 -21.74
C LYS A 640 -26.28 -25.56 -20.56
N LEU A 641 -26.43 -26.87 -20.72
CA LEU A 641 -26.06 -27.84 -19.67
C LEU A 641 -24.58 -27.76 -19.29
N LEU A 642 -23.69 -27.52 -20.26
CA LEU A 642 -22.26 -27.31 -19.99
C LEU A 642 -22.02 -25.97 -19.26
N MET A 643 -22.69 -24.89 -19.68
CA MET A 643 -22.63 -23.58 -19.03
C MET A 643 -23.13 -23.62 -17.57
N ASP A 644 -24.29 -24.24 -17.33
CA ASP A 644 -24.88 -24.37 -15.99
C ASP A 644 -23.92 -25.11 -15.03
N LYS A 645 -23.27 -26.19 -15.51
CA LYS A 645 -22.24 -26.91 -14.74
C LYS A 645 -20.98 -26.08 -14.47
N LEU A 646 -20.58 -25.23 -15.42
CA LEU A 646 -19.40 -24.35 -15.29
C LEU A 646 -19.63 -23.13 -14.37
N LEU A 647 -20.89 -22.70 -14.20
CA LEU A 647 -21.27 -21.55 -13.38
C LEU A 647 -21.64 -21.95 -11.94
N ASN A 648 -22.29 -23.10 -11.72
CA ASN A 648 -22.76 -23.56 -10.40
C ASN A 648 -21.65 -24.13 -9.48
N ARG A 649 -20.46 -23.52 -9.48
CA ARG A 649 -19.24 -24.04 -8.82
C ARG A 649 -19.36 -24.25 -7.31
N GLU A 650 -20.30 -23.58 -6.64
CA GLU A 650 -20.51 -23.67 -5.18
C GLU A 650 -21.20 -24.97 -4.71
N SER A 651 -21.70 -25.81 -5.63
CA SER A 651 -22.48 -27.00 -5.28
C SER A 651 -21.65 -28.25 -4.95
N CYS A 652 -20.34 -28.24 -5.22
CA CYS A 652 -19.45 -29.41 -5.13
C CYS A 652 -18.27 -29.18 -4.17
N GLY A 653 -18.55 -28.69 -2.96
CA GLY A 653 -17.57 -28.60 -1.88
C GLY A 653 -17.46 -29.90 -1.08
N VAL A 654 -16.27 -30.50 -1.08
CA VAL A 654 -15.77 -31.46 -0.08
C VAL A 654 -14.48 -30.89 0.50
#